data_AF-A0A067TI99-F1
#
_entry.id   AF-A0A067TI99-F1
#
_cell.length_a   1.000
_cell.length_b   1.000
_cell.length_c   1.000
_cell.angle_alpha   90.00
_cell.angle_beta   90.00
_cell.angle_gamma   90.00
#
_symmetry.space_group_name_H-M   'P 1'
#
loop_
_entity.id
_entity.type
_entity.pdbx_description
1 polymer ?
#
loop_
_entity_poly.entity_id
_entity_poly.type
_entity_poly.pdbx_seq_one_letter_code
_entity_poly.pdbx_strand_id
1 'polypeptide(L)'
;MNHNLRTPLPNASHISKPTFTEKMDYNGMHRDLHGPGGLARGPTRTGSGSLADTAGNVVDPMVNNPAIGTAMQVLDSLSDIGKALPFIAPAFVLLKIIIDLEKRAQDVDAKCTDLVERITFMLSHLPALQDIEIMAPTRQVIDRMNDSLKDAASLIAAYRKQSRVARRLSLSNRDKFTTCAQSINNCCRDLLMSLQIHQTVQLDILTRAVPIDEEDKAARTFVEEHGGSVDAVMHDRELVKEFAKQQKLVMDDSVMEQLSANIADSVQQNHVRLEGILRDNVSSAISDGLKSLALEMSSLEAEQKFVCIQCNKEFTNYTNGSLACSYHRGEYDSWRKNYPCCSTPNPCQFGAHRAKHHSDYPYGNFFPRARAITGYVDTNTVWASVEDTNLESDEVQKASVGQLHRWVSRGAPVEENTLLVIVGRVWYTNPYYFNTFTAKELEDIAKSVRLSRRTLIFRTSTDDNEYALAEWILSISGKITGVRLSAKTATSANPWVRVCPIDLATCTKSGDILTPSEGGMRSYIPASPYVLPETISHGPILNDTQTRLVRTNFKTRASPSLRVILKTMTDPPLVANPNTAGTKFDYFVGKVSVFNNNAPGSLNPVTISSVAASYRMVGDPDYAPAEECKLIDGLELPVTVDPRQSLSLNFQVMVPRTEEDSKQEIRWFNRAFLARHRPVRIKLIVEDIEGEQCSLVLEHVAKPYPLKRKSEKDLGFFFFDNPLPFERNCLQVEPVDSKTEVVKIGGNAITVKRLEKVVYQALKTGQTEVDLKIGQEKDSGEWEWAAWALVDISCRRVYAFKVMLNEGKKVPVKRLGTLGYVLCPDYGDVVNKTRPISYATETVKLPPMEPYPVKEYVQDDNLDDFKPPVPPKPATPVVEVPPVSLASLGAGAASIPIPAELTNRLASIDTNLARIAAALEKLVAVMPGSSANGHA
;
A
#
# COMPACT_ATOMS: atom_id res chain seq x y z
N MET A 1 19.52 -18.70 -28.64
CA MET A 1 20.96 -18.52 -28.36
C MET A 1 21.10 -18.00 -26.94
N ASN A 2 21.90 -18.72 -26.15
CA ASN A 2 22.17 -18.53 -24.73
C ASN A 2 22.99 -17.26 -24.43
N HIS A 3 22.76 -16.68 -23.25
CA HIS A 3 23.72 -16.32 -22.18
C HIS A 3 23.15 -15.15 -21.36
N ASN A 4 22.68 -15.34 -20.12
CA ASN A 4 23.44 -15.48 -18.87
C ASN A 4 24.65 -14.55 -18.77
N LEU A 5 24.56 -13.52 -17.93
CA LEU A 5 25.70 -12.96 -17.18
C LEU A 5 25.22 -12.26 -15.90
N ARG A 6 25.47 -12.95 -14.77
CA ARG A 6 25.59 -12.39 -13.42
C ARG A 6 26.86 -11.55 -13.32
N THR A 7 26.85 -10.49 -12.52
CA THR A 7 28.04 -9.95 -11.83
C THR A 7 27.64 -9.26 -10.51
N PRO A 8 28.58 -9.09 -9.56
CA PRO A 8 28.33 -9.31 -8.14
C PRO A 8 28.31 -8.05 -7.26
N LEU A 9 27.82 -8.24 -6.03
CA LEU A 9 27.94 -7.33 -4.88
C LEU A 9 29.40 -7.16 -4.42
N PRO A 10 29.79 -5.98 -3.89
CA PRO A 10 30.91 -5.85 -2.98
C PRO A 10 30.45 -5.80 -1.51
N ASN A 11 31.26 -6.44 -0.66
CA ASN A 11 31.13 -6.54 0.78
C ASN A 11 31.45 -5.24 1.52
N ALA A 12 30.68 -5.04 2.59
CA ALA A 12 30.99 -4.48 3.91
C ALA A 12 32.20 -3.56 4.13
N SER A 13 31.92 -2.39 4.73
CA SER A 13 32.81 -1.78 5.73
C SER A 13 31.99 -1.31 6.94
N HIS A 14 32.55 -1.63 8.12
CA HIS A 14 32.08 -1.35 9.47
C HIS A 14 31.94 0.15 9.77
N ILE A 15 30.85 0.59 10.42
CA ILE A 15 30.86 1.62 11.48
C ILE A 15 29.73 1.37 12.51
N SER A 16 30.17 1.19 13.77
CA SER A 16 29.54 1.26 15.11
C SER A 16 28.01 1.27 15.29
N LYS A 17 27.55 0.29 16.08
CA LYS A 17 26.31 0.34 16.89
C LYS A 17 26.45 1.33 18.05
N PRO A 18 25.39 2.05 18.40
CA PRO A 18 25.01 2.25 19.79
C PRO A 18 23.79 1.40 20.12
N THR A 19 23.95 0.56 21.13
CA THR A 19 22.90 -0.19 21.82
C THR A 19 21.95 0.77 22.54
N PHE A 20 20.69 0.81 22.13
CA PHE A 20 19.56 1.16 22.99
C PHE A 20 18.50 0.08 22.82
N THR A 21 18.52 -0.89 23.73
CA THR A 21 17.45 -1.86 23.90
C THR A 21 16.40 -1.26 24.84
N GLU A 22 15.35 -0.66 24.28
CA GLU A 22 14.09 -0.45 24.99
C GLU A 22 13.09 -1.47 24.44
N LYS A 23 12.92 -2.57 25.18
CA LYS A 23 11.79 -3.48 24.99
C LYS A 23 10.54 -2.73 25.48
N MET A 24 9.75 -2.16 24.57
CA MET A 24 8.40 -1.74 24.88
C MET A 24 7.51 -2.97 25.07
N ASP A 25 7.07 -3.15 26.31
CA ASP A 25 6.20 -4.23 26.76
C ASP A 25 4.76 -3.99 26.25
N TYR A 26 4.39 -4.63 25.14
CA TYR A 26 3.13 -4.41 24.42
C TYR A 26 1.88 -5.02 25.10
N ASN A 27 2.01 -5.59 26.30
CA ASN A 27 0.92 -6.26 27.02
C ASN A 27 0.11 -5.34 27.97
N GLY A 28 0.47 -4.06 28.11
CA GLY A 28 -0.11 -3.17 29.13
C GLY A 28 -1.37 -2.38 28.73
N MET A 29 -1.59 -2.04 27.45
CA MET A 29 -2.49 -0.92 27.13
C MET A 29 -3.99 -1.24 26.97
N HIS A 30 -4.41 -2.51 27.00
CA HIS A 30 -5.83 -2.87 26.81
C HIS A 30 -6.56 -3.33 28.07
N ARG A 31 -5.88 -3.42 29.22
CA ARG A 31 -6.46 -4.04 30.42
C ARG A 31 -7.09 -3.06 31.42
N ASP A 32 -6.77 -1.77 31.34
CA ASP A 32 -7.10 -0.80 32.40
C ASP A 32 -8.34 0.08 32.14
N LEU A 33 -9.11 -0.18 31.08
CA LEU A 33 -10.34 0.58 30.78
C LEU A 33 -11.65 -0.13 31.21
N HIS A 34 -11.55 -1.29 31.87
CA HIS A 34 -12.68 -1.97 32.50
C HIS A 34 -12.34 -2.36 33.95
N GLY A 35 -12.96 -1.69 34.92
CA GLY A 35 -12.77 -1.99 36.34
C GLY A 35 -13.11 -3.46 36.70
N PRO A 36 -12.40 -4.07 37.66
CA PRO A 36 -12.54 -5.49 37.97
C PRO A 36 -13.77 -5.73 38.87
N GLY A 37 -14.85 -6.23 38.28
CA GLY A 37 -15.98 -6.81 39.01
C GLY A 37 -15.77 -8.30 39.27
N GLY A 38 -14.83 -8.64 40.17
CA GLY A 38 -14.59 -10.02 40.61
C GLY A 38 -15.52 -10.40 41.76
N LEU A 39 -16.66 -11.02 41.46
CA LEU A 39 -17.41 -11.79 42.46
C LEU A 39 -16.88 -13.22 42.45
N ALA A 40 -16.21 -13.59 43.54
CA ALA A 40 -15.83 -14.95 43.85
C ALA A 40 -17.08 -15.85 43.89
N ARG A 41 -17.09 -16.90 43.07
CA ARG A 41 -18.01 -18.03 43.22
C ARG A 41 -17.17 -19.27 43.50
N GLY A 42 -17.23 -19.72 44.75
CA GLY A 42 -16.72 -21.02 45.16
C GLY A 42 -17.53 -22.17 44.55
N PRO A 43 -16.99 -23.40 44.54
CA PRO A 43 -17.70 -24.55 44.00
C PRO A 43 -18.78 -25.01 44.97
N THR A 44 -20.04 -24.90 44.56
CA THR A 44 -21.17 -25.55 45.23
C THR A 44 -21.26 -27.02 44.87
N ARG A 45 -21.17 -27.79 45.95
CA ARG A 45 -21.47 -29.19 46.20
C ARG A 45 -22.96 -29.53 46.01
N THR A 46 -23.25 -30.66 45.38
CA THR A 46 -24.43 -31.54 45.54
C THR A 46 -24.04 -32.91 44.97
N GLY A 47 -24.24 -34.09 45.55
CA GLY A 47 -25.06 -34.50 46.68
C GLY A 47 -25.66 -35.88 46.37
N SER A 48 -25.13 -36.95 46.98
CA SER A 48 -25.74 -38.24 47.37
C SER A 48 -24.56 -39.17 47.68
N GLY A 49 -24.52 -40.02 48.68
CA GLY A 49 -25.46 -40.45 49.69
C GLY A 49 -24.81 -41.71 50.30
N SER A 50 -24.40 -41.59 51.56
CA SER A 50 -23.86 -42.61 52.47
C SER A 50 -24.35 -44.04 52.25
N LEU A 51 -23.44 -45.03 52.38
CA LEU A 51 -23.60 -46.21 53.26
C LEU A 51 -22.29 -47.04 53.31
N ALA A 52 -22.01 -47.58 54.50
CA ALA A 52 -20.94 -48.51 54.87
C ALA A 52 -19.58 -47.93 55.31
N ASP A 53 -19.63 -47.08 56.34
CA ASP A 53 -18.59 -47.08 57.39
C ASP A 53 -18.97 -48.15 58.42
N THR A 54 -18.43 -49.35 58.27
CA THR A 54 -18.38 -50.40 59.31
C THR A 54 -17.36 -51.45 58.89
N ALA A 55 -16.16 -51.38 59.48
CA ALA A 55 -15.30 -52.49 59.91
C ALA A 55 -13.84 -52.03 59.94
N GLY A 56 -13.51 -51.19 60.92
CA GLY A 56 -12.15 -51.14 61.45
C GLY A 56 -11.86 -52.45 62.19
N ASN A 57 -10.66 -52.97 61.97
CA ASN A 57 -9.99 -54.04 62.72
C ASN A 57 -10.55 -55.46 62.54
N VAL A 58 -10.18 -56.09 61.42
CA VAL A 58 -9.56 -57.41 61.49
C VAL A 58 -8.17 -57.27 60.86
N VAL A 59 -7.15 -57.27 61.71
CA VAL A 59 -5.77 -57.51 61.29
C VAL A 59 -5.75 -58.94 60.77
N ASP A 60 -5.77 -59.12 59.45
CA ASP A 60 -5.54 -60.43 58.85
C ASP A 60 -4.02 -60.67 58.86
N PRO A 61 -3.48 -61.60 59.67
CA PRO A 61 -2.03 -61.74 59.87
C PRO A 61 -1.28 -62.33 58.65
N MET A 62 -1.91 -62.40 57.47
CA MET A 62 -1.37 -63.08 56.28
C MET A 62 -0.86 -62.16 55.16
N VAL A 63 -0.79 -60.83 55.36
CA VAL A 63 -0.23 -59.90 54.37
C VAL A 63 1.15 -59.40 54.81
N ASN A 64 2.15 -60.27 54.80
CA ASN A 64 3.56 -59.87 55.00
C ASN A 64 4.44 -60.16 53.77
N ASN A 65 3.85 -60.35 52.58
CA ASN A 65 4.61 -60.42 51.32
C ASN A 65 4.56 -59.07 50.58
N PRO A 66 5.63 -58.25 50.59
CA PRO A 66 5.66 -56.95 49.92
C PRO A 66 5.42 -57.03 48.41
N ALA A 67 5.77 -58.15 47.77
CA ALA A 67 5.53 -58.36 46.34
C ALA A 67 4.04 -58.32 45.96
N ILE A 68 3.16 -58.84 46.84
CA ILE A 68 1.70 -58.82 46.61
C ILE A 68 1.17 -57.38 46.72
N GLY A 69 1.70 -56.58 47.64
CA GLY A 69 1.33 -55.17 47.79
C GLY A 69 1.66 -54.36 46.54
N THR A 70 2.86 -54.53 45.99
CA THR A 70 3.26 -53.89 44.72
C THR A 70 2.43 -54.40 43.54
N ALA A 71 2.13 -55.70 43.48
CA ALA A 71 1.28 -56.28 42.45
C ALA A 71 -0.14 -55.71 42.44
N MET A 72 -0.72 -55.45 43.62
CA MET A 72 -2.04 -54.81 43.74
C MET A 72 -2.04 -53.36 43.23
N GLN A 73 -0.98 -52.58 43.51
CA GLN A 73 -0.86 -51.21 42.98
C GLN A 73 -0.78 -51.21 41.46
N VAL A 74 -0.01 -52.14 40.87
CA VAL A 74 0.04 -52.29 39.41
C VAL A 74 -1.31 -52.75 38.87
N LEU A 75 -2.00 -53.68 39.54
CA LEU A 75 -3.33 -54.14 39.13
C LEU A 75 -4.36 -52.99 39.02
N ASP A 76 -4.37 -52.08 39.99
CA ASP A 76 -5.27 -50.90 39.97
C ASP A 76 -4.99 -50.02 38.74
N SER A 77 -3.71 -49.76 38.43
CA SER A 77 -3.33 -48.98 37.25
C SER A 77 -3.75 -49.63 35.93
N LEU A 78 -3.66 -50.97 35.83
CA LEU A 78 -4.00 -51.71 34.63
C LEU A 78 -5.51 -51.79 34.36
N SER A 79 -6.34 -51.63 35.38
CA SER A 79 -7.81 -51.69 35.23
C SER A 79 -8.33 -50.61 34.28
N ASP A 80 -7.81 -49.38 34.41
CA ASP A 80 -8.25 -48.26 33.59
C ASP A 80 -7.65 -48.33 32.17
N ILE A 81 -6.41 -48.79 32.05
CA ILE A 81 -5.77 -49.02 30.75
C ILE A 81 -6.49 -50.12 29.98
N GLY A 82 -6.92 -51.20 30.65
CA GLY A 82 -7.67 -52.29 30.03
C GLY A 82 -9.02 -51.85 29.45
N LYS A 83 -9.64 -50.78 29.98
CA LYS A 83 -10.85 -50.17 29.39
C LYS A 83 -10.53 -49.40 28.11
N ALA A 84 -9.40 -48.68 28.09
CA ALA A 84 -8.96 -47.90 26.93
C ALA A 84 -8.37 -48.78 25.81
N LEU A 85 -7.65 -49.84 26.18
CA LEU A 85 -6.94 -50.76 25.29
C LEU A 85 -7.38 -52.20 25.56
N PRO A 86 -8.44 -52.69 24.90
CA PRO A 86 -9.08 -53.97 25.26
C PRO A 86 -8.19 -55.21 25.20
N PHE A 87 -7.13 -55.20 24.37
CA PHE A 87 -6.17 -56.32 24.26
C PHE A 87 -5.20 -56.42 25.46
N ILE A 88 -5.18 -55.43 26.36
CA ILE A 88 -4.43 -55.45 27.62
C ILE A 88 -5.26 -56.04 28.77
N ALA A 89 -6.59 -56.05 28.65
CA ALA A 89 -7.50 -56.60 29.66
C ALA A 89 -7.15 -58.03 30.13
N PRO A 90 -6.68 -58.97 29.29
CA PRO A 90 -6.26 -60.29 29.73
C PRO A 90 -5.14 -60.26 30.79
N ALA A 91 -4.15 -59.38 30.63
CA ALA A 91 -3.03 -59.24 31.56
C ALA A 91 -3.51 -58.81 32.96
N PHE A 92 -4.46 -57.87 33.01
CA PHE A 92 -5.12 -57.44 34.24
C PHE A 92 -5.83 -58.62 34.95
N VAL A 93 -6.63 -59.39 34.21
CA VAL A 93 -7.35 -60.54 34.77
C VAL A 93 -6.39 -61.61 35.28
N LEU A 94 -5.33 -61.92 34.53
CA LEU A 94 -4.32 -62.91 34.92
C LEU A 94 -3.54 -62.48 36.16
N LEU A 95 -3.12 -61.21 36.24
CA LEU A 95 -2.45 -60.68 37.43
C LEU A 95 -3.36 -60.78 38.66
N LYS A 96 -4.65 -60.45 38.52
CA LYS A 96 -5.62 -60.61 39.61
C LYS A 96 -5.72 -62.06 40.09
N ILE A 97 -5.78 -63.01 39.17
CA ILE A 97 -5.83 -64.45 39.51
C ILE A 97 -4.55 -64.88 40.23
N ILE A 98 -3.38 -64.45 39.77
CA ILE A 98 -2.09 -64.75 40.42
C ILE A 98 -2.05 -64.17 41.84
N ILE A 99 -2.48 -62.92 42.03
CA ILE A 99 -2.59 -62.28 43.34
C ILE A 99 -3.53 -63.06 44.25
N ASP A 100 -4.70 -63.45 43.74
CA ASP A 100 -5.69 -64.20 44.53
C ASP A 100 -5.20 -65.61 44.92
N LEU A 101 -4.42 -66.27 44.06
CA LEU A 101 -3.78 -67.56 44.37
C LEU A 101 -2.73 -67.40 45.48
N GLU A 102 -1.88 -66.39 45.38
CA GLU A 102 -0.80 -66.17 46.35
C GLU A 102 -1.33 -65.63 47.69
N LYS A 103 -2.39 -64.81 47.70
CA LYS A 103 -3.07 -64.39 48.93
C LYS A 103 -3.69 -65.56 49.71
N ARG A 104 -4.16 -66.59 49.00
CA ARG A 104 -4.75 -67.80 49.61
C ARG A 104 -3.71 -68.82 50.06
N ALA A 105 -2.44 -68.65 49.70
CA ALA A 105 -1.39 -69.58 50.07
C ALA A 105 -1.11 -69.53 51.58
N GLN A 106 -0.99 -70.70 52.22
CA GLN A 106 -0.74 -70.81 53.67
C GLN A 106 0.72 -70.53 54.04
N ASP A 107 1.63 -70.56 53.07
CA ASP A 107 3.07 -70.35 53.23
C ASP A 107 3.66 -69.46 52.12
N VAL A 108 4.65 -68.63 52.47
CA VAL A 108 5.41 -67.83 51.50
C VAL A 108 6.45 -68.72 50.83
N ASP A 109 6.45 -68.78 49.49
CA ASP A 109 7.42 -69.54 48.71
C ASP A 109 8.25 -68.58 47.86
N ALA A 110 9.58 -68.73 47.90
CA ALA A 110 10.48 -67.78 47.23
C ALA A 110 10.36 -67.84 45.70
N LYS A 111 10.04 -69.00 45.10
CA LYS A 111 9.91 -69.15 43.65
C LYS A 111 8.65 -68.48 43.12
N CYS A 112 7.54 -68.66 43.83
CA CYS A 112 6.29 -67.97 43.53
C CYS A 112 6.43 -66.46 43.71
N THR A 113 7.08 -66.02 44.79
CA THR A 113 7.33 -64.58 45.05
C THR A 113 8.24 -63.97 43.98
N ASP A 114 9.32 -64.67 43.58
CA ASP A 114 10.19 -64.23 42.48
C ASP A 114 9.43 -64.07 41.16
N LEU A 115 8.57 -65.04 40.83
CA LEU A 115 7.77 -64.99 39.61
C LEU A 115 6.75 -63.85 39.63
N VAL A 116 6.10 -63.59 40.79
CA VAL A 116 5.20 -62.45 40.98
C VAL A 116 5.95 -61.12 40.83
N GLU A 117 7.16 -60.99 41.37
CA GLU A 117 7.97 -59.77 41.21
C GLU A 117 8.33 -59.51 39.75
N ARG A 118 8.75 -60.53 39.00
CA ARG A 118 9.04 -60.42 37.56
C ARG A 118 7.81 -60.04 36.74
N ILE A 119 6.66 -60.66 37.04
CA ILE A 119 5.38 -60.37 36.40
C ILE A 119 4.95 -58.93 36.69
N THR A 120 5.01 -58.52 37.95
CA THR A 120 4.62 -57.17 38.39
C THR A 120 5.50 -56.12 37.73
N PHE A 121 6.82 -56.37 37.66
CA PHE A 121 7.75 -55.49 36.95
C PHE A 121 7.38 -55.35 35.47
N MET A 122 7.21 -56.47 34.76
CA MET A 122 6.83 -56.46 33.34
C MET A 122 5.54 -55.67 33.08
N LEU A 123 4.52 -55.90 33.91
CA LEU A 123 3.21 -55.28 33.77
C LEU A 123 3.19 -53.79 34.15
N SER A 124 4.09 -53.34 35.01
CA SER A 124 4.20 -51.92 35.41
C SER A 124 4.55 -50.97 34.27
N HIS A 125 4.99 -51.48 33.12
CA HIS A 125 5.34 -50.68 31.94
C HIS A 125 4.20 -50.52 30.94
N LEU A 126 3.10 -51.30 31.06
CA LEU A 126 1.95 -51.18 30.16
C LEU A 126 1.23 -49.82 30.18
N PRO A 127 1.21 -49.05 31.29
CA PRO A 127 0.67 -47.68 31.27
C PRO A 127 1.28 -46.77 30.19
N ALA A 128 2.55 -46.96 29.83
CA ALA A 128 3.19 -46.16 28.79
C ALA A 128 2.53 -46.29 27.40
N LEU A 129 1.75 -47.36 27.16
CA LEU A 129 1.04 -47.57 25.91
C LEU A 129 -0.11 -46.59 25.67
N GLN A 130 -0.57 -45.87 26.69
CA GLN A 130 -1.64 -44.89 26.54
C GLN A 130 -1.20 -43.65 25.74
N ASP A 131 0.09 -43.31 25.81
CA ASP A 131 0.66 -42.10 25.22
C ASP A 131 1.46 -42.37 23.93
N ILE A 132 1.48 -43.61 23.45
CA ILE A 132 2.31 -44.05 22.31
C ILE A 132 1.43 -44.71 21.23
N GLU A 133 1.76 -44.47 19.96
CA GLU A 133 1.09 -45.13 18.84
C GLU A 133 1.41 -46.63 18.82
N ILE A 134 0.36 -47.46 18.91
CA ILE A 134 0.49 -48.91 19.09
C ILE A 134 0.68 -49.59 17.73
N MET A 135 1.93 -49.93 17.42
CA MET A 135 2.27 -50.66 16.20
C MET A 135 1.97 -52.16 16.33
N ALA A 136 1.78 -52.84 15.18
CA ALA A 136 1.53 -54.28 15.13
C ALA A 136 2.58 -55.16 15.85
N PRO A 137 3.90 -54.86 15.81
CA PRO A 137 4.89 -55.61 16.58
C PRO A 137 4.69 -55.49 18.10
N THR A 138 4.37 -54.30 18.61
CA THR A 138 4.10 -54.06 20.03
C THR A 138 2.88 -54.87 20.50
N ARG A 139 1.84 -54.98 19.65
CA ARG A 139 0.68 -55.82 19.92
C ARG A 139 1.05 -57.31 20.01
N GLN A 140 1.87 -57.81 19.09
CA GLN A 140 2.35 -59.21 19.15
C GLN A 140 3.18 -59.52 20.40
N VAL A 141 3.94 -58.54 20.91
CA VAL A 141 4.67 -58.68 22.18
C VAL A 141 3.69 -58.83 23.34
N ILE A 142 2.61 -58.05 23.36
CA ILE A 142 1.58 -58.11 24.41
C ILE A 142 0.78 -59.42 24.35
N ASP A 143 0.50 -59.95 23.16
CA ASP A 143 -0.15 -61.25 23.01
C ASP A 143 0.75 -62.38 23.57
N ARG A 144 2.04 -62.40 23.24
CA ARG A 144 3.01 -63.36 23.82
C ARG A 144 3.17 -63.22 25.33
N MET A 145 3.11 -61.99 25.83
CA MET A 145 3.12 -61.69 27.25
C MET A 145 1.89 -62.27 27.95
N ASN A 146 0.70 -62.11 27.37
CA ASN A 146 -0.53 -62.71 27.90
C ASN A 146 -0.41 -64.23 27.99
N ASP A 147 0.15 -64.90 26.98
CA ASP A 147 0.37 -66.35 27.01
C ASP A 147 1.37 -66.76 28.10
N SER A 148 2.49 -66.03 28.23
CA SER A 148 3.46 -66.30 29.31
C SER A 148 2.84 -66.09 30.71
N LEU A 149 1.94 -65.12 30.87
CA LEU A 149 1.21 -64.89 32.12
C LEU A 149 0.19 -66.00 32.41
N LYS A 150 -0.47 -66.56 31.39
CA LYS A 150 -1.34 -67.74 31.54
C LYS A 150 -0.53 -68.94 32.03
N ASP A 151 0.65 -69.15 31.45
CA ASP A 151 1.54 -70.24 31.84
C ASP A 151 2.05 -70.07 33.27
N ALA A 152 2.43 -68.85 33.65
CA ALA A 152 2.83 -68.53 35.01
C ALA A 152 1.69 -68.72 36.00
N ALA A 153 0.48 -68.22 35.72
CA ALA A 153 -0.69 -68.41 36.57
C ALA A 153 -1.06 -69.89 36.72
N SER A 154 -0.97 -70.66 35.64
CA SER A 154 -1.23 -72.10 35.63
C SER A 154 -0.17 -72.87 36.43
N LEU A 155 1.10 -72.50 36.31
CA LEU A 155 2.21 -73.08 37.05
C LEU A 155 2.09 -72.78 38.55
N ILE A 156 1.81 -71.53 38.92
CA ILE A 156 1.58 -71.15 40.33
C ILE A 156 0.39 -71.93 40.89
N ALA A 157 -0.74 -71.98 40.16
CA ALA A 157 -1.92 -72.72 40.61
C ALA A 157 -1.63 -74.23 40.80
N ALA A 158 -0.93 -74.86 39.85
CA ALA A 158 -0.60 -76.28 39.92
C ALA A 158 0.43 -76.57 41.03
N TYR A 159 1.43 -75.70 41.19
CA TYR A 159 2.43 -75.81 42.25
C TYR A 159 1.80 -75.64 43.64
N ARG A 160 0.93 -74.63 43.83
CA ARG A 160 0.23 -74.39 45.10
C ARG A 160 -0.77 -75.49 45.46
N LYS A 161 -1.23 -76.29 44.49
CA LYS A 161 -2.07 -77.46 44.73
C LYS A 161 -1.27 -78.65 45.29
N GLN A 162 0.04 -78.68 45.09
CA GLN A 162 0.90 -79.70 45.70
C GLN A 162 1.15 -79.41 47.18
N SER A 163 1.13 -80.47 48.00
CA SER A 163 1.57 -80.42 49.39
C SER A 163 3.02 -79.94 49.49
N ARG A 164 3.37 -79.35 50.63
CA ARG A 164 4.72 -78.81 50.86
C ARG A 164 5.80 -79.88 50.69
N VAL A 165 5.54 -81.13 51.08
CA VAL A 165 6.46 -82.26 50.87
C VAL A 165 6.64 -82.55 49.38
N ALA A 166 5.54 -82.64 48.61
CA ALA A 166 5.59 -82.90 47.17
C ALA A 166 6.31 -81.80 46.38
N ARG A 167 6.11 -80.54 46.78
CA ARG A 167 6.78 -79.37 46.18
C ARG A 167 8.30 -79.42 46.28
N ARG A 168 8.84 -79.89 47.42
CA ARG A 168 10.29 -79.94 47.71
C ARG A 168 10.97 -81.15 47.09
N LEU A 169 10.34 -82.32 47.11
CA LEU A 169 10.92 -83.56 46.57
C LEU A 169 10.88 -83.63 45.04
N SER A 170 9.93 -82.96 44.38
CA SER A 170 9.91 -82.88 42.91
C SER A 170 10.90 -81.85 42.39
N LEU A 171 12.17 -82.26 42.24
CA LEU A 171 13.26 -81.39 41.78
C LEU A 171 12.99 -80.76 40.39
N SER A 172 12.13 -81.38 39.56
CA SER A 172 11.70 -80.87 38.26
C SER A 172 10.94 -79.54 38.33
N ASN A 173 10.39 -79.18 39.50
CA ASN A 173 9.67 -77.93 39.70
C ASN A 173 10.58 -76.72 39.46
N ARG A 174 11.84 -76.80 39.89
CA ARG A 174 12.80 -75.72 39.71
C ARG A 174 13.04 -75.42 38.23
N ASP A 175 13.17 -76.45 37.41
CA ASP A 175 13.44 -76.28 35.97
C ASP A 175 12.20 -75.69 35.25
N LYS A 176 10.99 -76.01 35.73
CA LYS A 176 9.73 -75.40 35.27
C LYS A 176 9.64 -73.92 35.64
N PHE A 177 9.95 -73.55 36.89
CA PHE A 177 9.99 -72.14 37.31
C PHE A 177 11.11 -71.36 36.60
N THR A 178 12.24 -71.99 36.33
CA THR A 178 13.34 -71.38 35.56
C THR A 178 12.93 -71.09 34.11
N THR A 179 12.30 -72.07 33.45
CA THR A 179 11.76 -71.89 32.08
C THR A 179 10.70 -70.78 32.04
N CYS A 180 9.79 -70.77 33.01
CA CYS A 180 8.74 -69.75 33.10
C CYS A 180 9.32 -68.34 33.35
N ALA A 181 10.26 -68.21 34.29
CA ALA A 181 10.96 -66.96 34.57
C ALA A 181 11.71 -66.43 33.32
N GLN A 182 12.37 -67.31 32.55
CA GLN A 182 13.00 -66.94 31.29
C GLN A 182 11.98 -66.43 30.25
N SER A 183 10.81 -67.06 30.14
CA SER A 183 9.74 -66.60 29.24
C SER A 183 9.24 -65.20 29.60
N ILE A 184 9.01 -64.95 30.90
CA ILE A 184 8.58 -63.62 31.39
C ILE A 184 9.67 -62.57 31.16
N ASN A 185 10.94 -62.90 31.43
CA ASN A 185 12.05 -61.99 31.19
C ASN A 185 12.18 -61.62 29.69
N ASN A 186 12.02 -62.59 28.80
CA ASN A 186 12.08 -62.36 27.35
C ASN A 186 10.93 -61.45 26.90
N CYS A 187 9.71 -61.69 27.37
CA CYS A 187 8.56 -60.82 27.07
C CYS A 187 8.77 -59.39 27.60
N CYS A 188 9.31 -59.24 28.81
CA CYS A 188 9.59 -57.93 29.40
C CYS A 188 10.67 -57.18 28.62
N ARG A 189 11.75 -57.86 28.20
CA ARG A 189 12.81 -57.26 27.37
C ARG A 189 12.27 -56.79 26.02
N ASP A 190 11.45 -57.62 25.37
CA ASP A 190 10.81 -57.27 24.09
C ASP A 190 9.88 -56.05 24.27
N LEU A 191 9.11 -56.00 25.37
CA LEU A 191 8.22 -54.88 25.69
C LEU A 191 9.01 -53.58 25.92
N LEU A 192 10.07 -53.61 26.74
CA LEU A 192 10.92 -52.45 27.01
C LEU A 192 11.60 -51.93 25.73
N MET A 193 12.00 -52.84 24.83
CA MET A 193 12.57 -52.48 23.53
C MET A 193 11.52 -51.85 22.61
N SER A 194 10.29 -52.38 22.57
CA SER A 194 9.17 -51.77 21.83
C SER A 194 8.80 -50.38 22.36
N LEU A 195 8.97 -50.14 23.66
CA LEU A 195 8.68 -48.85 24.32
C LEU A 195 9.89 -47.89 24.35
N GLN A 196 11.07 -48.32 23.89
CA GLN A 196 12.33 -47.55 23.97
C GLN A 196 12.73 -47.11 25.40
N ILE A 197 12.33 -47.88 26.43
CA ILE A 197 12.59 -47.52 27.83
C ILE A 197 13.96 -48.04 28.27
N HIS A 198 14.84 -47.15 28.77
CA HIS A 198 16.12 -47.51 29.38
C HIS A 198 16.08 -47.32 30.90
N GLN A 199 15.93 -48.41 31.67
CA GLN A 199 16.03 -48.40 33.14
C GLN A 199 17.06 -49.43 33.61
N THR A 200 18.04 -49.03 34.43
CA THR A 200 19.17 -49.89 34.82
C THR A 200 18.99 -50.59 36.17
N VAL A 201 18.27 -49.98 37.13
CA VAL A 201 18.14 -50.50 38.51
C VAL A 201 17.13 -51.66 38.61
N GLN A 202 16.05 -51.64 37.83
CA GLN A 202 15.00 -52.67 37.90
C GLN A 202 15.27 -53.89 36.99
N LEU A 203 16.26 -53.81 36.08
CA LEU A 203 16.73 -54.98 35.31
C LEU A 203 17.34 -56.06 36.21
N ASP A 204 17.83 -55.70 37.41
CA ASP A 204 18.38 -56.67 38.37
C ASP A 204 17.35 -57.74 38.79
N ILE A 205 16.07 -57.35 38.89
CA ILE A 205 14.94 -58.25 39.16
C ILE A 205 14.81 -59.30 38.06
N LEU A 206 15.06 -58.93 36.80
CA LEU A 206 15.00 -59.84 35.67
C LEU A 206 16.25 -60.71 35.53
N THR A 207 17.43 -60.22 35.93
CA THR A 207 18.69 -60.94 35.72
C THR A 207 19.08 -61.90 36.83
N ARG A 208 18.47 -61.82 38.02
CA ARG A 208 18.76 -62.76 39.13
C ARG A 208 18.33 -64.19 38.81
N ALA A 209 19.03 -65.19 39.34
CA ALA A 209 18.62 -66.59 39.23
C ALA A 209 17.38 -66.87 40.09
N VAL A 210 16.56 -67.85 39.70
CA VAL A 210 15.41 -68.29 40.51
C VAL A 210 15.91 -68.75 41.88
N PRO A 211 15.33 -68.27 43.00
CA PRO A 211 15.80 -68.58 44.34
C PRO A 211 15.69 -70.08 44.65
N ILE A 212 16.63 -70.58 45.46
CA ILE A 212 16.65 -71.95 45.97
C ILE A 212 16.36 -71.87 47.46
N ASP A 213 15.26 -72.47 47.89
CA ASP A 213 14.90 -72.52 49.30
C ASP A 213 15.86 -73.47 50.04
N GLU A 214 16.17 -73.22 51.31
CA GLU A 214 17.01 -74.12 52.12
C GLU A 214 16.41 -75.54 52.19
N GLU A 215 15.09 -75.65 52.14
CA GLU A 215 14.35 -76.93 52.06
C GLU A 215 14.57 -77.66 50.72
N ASP A 216 14.80 -76.94 49.62
CA ASP A 216 15.10 -77.57 48.32
C ASP A 216 16.53 -78.13 48.30
N LYS A 217 17.48 -77.43 48.95
CA LYS A 217 18.84 -77.93 49.14
C LYS A 217 18.83 -79.19 50.01
N ALA A 218 18.02 -79.19 51.07
CA ALA A 218 17.84 -80.35 51.92
C ALA A 218 17.22 -81.54 51.16
N ALA A 219 16.20 -81.30 50.33
CA ALA A 219 15.61 -82.33 49.46
C ALA A 219 16.63 -82.92 48.48
N ARG A 220 17.46 -82.07 47.86
CA ARG A 220 18.52 -82.52 46.95
C ARG A 220 19.58 -83.35 47.67
N THR A 221 20.01 -82.90 48.84
CA THR A 221 20.99 -83.62 49.68
C THR A 221 20.42 -84.98 50.11
N PHE A 222 19.16 -85.02 50.52
CA PHE A 222 18.47 -86.25 50.91
C PHE A 222 18.38 -87.26 49.75
N VAL A 223 18.08 -86.81 48.53
CA VAL A 223 18.08 -87.68 47.35
C VAL A 223 19.50 -88.18 47.02
N GLU A 224 20.52 -87.32 47.13
CA GLU A 224 21.92 -87.70 46.90
C GLU A 224 22.41 -88.74 47.93
N GLU A 225 22.01 -88.61 49.20
CA GLU A 225 22.33 -89.58 50.27
C GLU A 225 21.66 -90.95 50.08
N HIS A 226 20.50 -91.01 49.42
CA HIS A 226 19.70 -92.23 49.22
C HIS A 226 19.85 -92.83 47.81
N GLY A 227 21.02 -92.67 47.18
CA GLY A 227 21.37 -93.35 45.92
C GLY A 227 21.14 -92.53 44.65
N GLY A 228 20.85 -91.23 44.77
CA GLY A 228 20.87 -90.26 43.67
C GLY A 228 19.70 -90.31 42.67
N SER A 229 18.78 -91.27 42.80
CA SER A 229 17.59 -91.36 41.95
C SER A 229 16.37 -90.70 42.62
N VAL A 230 15.94 -89.56 42.07
CA VAL A 230 14.74 -88.83 42.53
C VAL A 230 13.49 -89.71 42.46
N ASP A 231 13.35 -90.50 41.39
CA ASP A 231 12.18 -91.36 41.19
C ASP A 231 12.10 -92.48 42.24
N ALA A 232 13.24 -93.02 42.68
CA ALA A 232 13.25 -94.05 43.71
C ALA A 232 12.75 -93.51 45.06
N VAL A 233 13.15 -92.28 45.43
CA VAL A 233 12.72 -91.62 46.66
C VAL A 233 11.25 -91.21 46.60
N MET A 234 10.75 -90.73 45.46
CA MET A 234 9.36 -90.26 45.32
C MET A 234 8.32 -91.38 45.37
N HIS A 235 8.68 -92.60 44.99
CA HIS A 235 7.76 -93.75 44.95
C HIS A 235 7.84 -94.65 46.21
N ASP A 236 8.81 -94.39 47.10
CA ASP A 236 8.93 -95.11 48.37
C ASP A 236 8.29 -94.32 49.53
N ARG A 237 7.18 -94.86 50.06
CA ARG A 237 6.40 -94.23 51.14
C ARG A 237 7.20 -94.08 52.44
N GLU A 238 8.18 -94.93 52.71
CA GLU A 238 8.99 -94.85 53.93
C GLU A 238 10.03 -93.74 53.84
N LEU A 239 10.71 -93.61 52.69
CA LEU A 239 11.69 -92.53 52.45
C LEU A 239 11.03 -91.15 52.43
N VAL A 240 9.83 -91.01 51.86
CA VAL A 240 9.06 -89.75 51.89
C VAL A 240 8.66 -89.37 53.33
N LYS A 241 8.28 -90.35 54.16
CA LYS A 241 7.99 -90.14 55.59
C LYS A 241 9.21 -89.68 56.37
N GLU A 242 10.36 -90.28 56.09
CA GLU A 242 11.61 -89.91 56.73
C GLU A 242 12.00 -88.46 56.39
N PHE A 243 11.93 -88.09 55.11
CA PHE A 243 12.16 -86.71 54.67
C PHE A 243 11.19 -85.71 55.34
N ALA A 244 9.89 -86.02 55.35
CA ALA A 244 8.88 -85.16 55.98
C ALA A 244 9.15 -84.98 57.48
N LYS A 245 9.57 -86.03 58.19
CA LYS A 245 9.93 -85.96 59.61
C LYS A 245 11.21 -85.14 59.84
N GLN A 246 12.24 -85.31 59.01
CA GLN A 246 13.49 -84.53 59.08
C GLN A 246 13.23 -83.02 58.90
N GLN A 247 12.35 -82.67 57.96
CA GLN A 247 11.98 -81.28 57.66
C GLN A 247 10.82 -80.72 58.49
N LYS A 248 10.29 -81.50 59.46
CA LYS A 248 9.14 -81.13 60.30
C LYS A 248 7.87 -80.78 59.48
N LEU A 249 7.66 -81.47 58.37
CA LEU A 249 6.51 -81.33 57.49
C LEU A 249 5.42 -82.35 57.84
N VAL A 250 4.16 -81.94 57.70
CA VAL A 250 3.01 -82.83 57.91
C VAL A 250 2.83 -83.72 56.69
N MET A 251 2.73 -85.04 56.91
CA MET A 251 2.39 -86.00 55.88
C MET A 251 0.91 -86.39 56.02
N ASP A 252 0.13 -86.17 54.97
CA ASP A 252 -1.21 -86.72 54.81
C ASP A 252 -1.22 -87.81 53.71
N ASP A 253 -2.32 -88.56 53.59
CA ASP A 253 -2.42 -89.64 52.61
C ASP A 253 -2.47 -89.14 51.15
N SER A 254 -2.70 -87.84 50.92
CA SER A 254 -2.73 -87.22 49.58
C SER A 254 -1.33 -86.87 49.04
N VAL A 255 -0.31 -86.82 49.90
CA VAL A 255 1.07 -86.49 49.50
C VAL A 255 1.63 -87.48 48.48
N MET A 256 1.39 -88.78 48.65
CA MET A 256 1.89 -89.80 47.72
C MET A 256 1.21 -89.73 46.36
N GLU A 257 -0.09 -89.43 46.33
CA GLU A 257 -0.85 -89.24 45.08
C GLU A 257 -0.33 -87.99 44.33
N GLN A 258 -0.06 -86.90 45.05
CA GLN A 258 0.48 -85.67 44.48
C GLN A 258 1.93 -85.77 43.99
N LEU A 259 2.75 -86.63 44.61
CA LEU A 259 4.10 -86.93 44.14
C LEU A 259 4.09 -87.69 42.81
N SER A 260 3.11 -88.59 42.62
CA SER A 260 2.91 -89.32 41.36
C SER A 260 2.22 -88.49 40.27
N ALA A 261 1.60 -87.35 40.62
CA ALA A 261 0.90 -86.50 39.67
C ALA A 261 1.88 -85.60 38.89
N ASN A 262 1.84 -85.69 37.56
CA ASN A 262 2.63 -84.81 36.70
C ASN A 262 2.05 -83.39 36.70
N ILE A 263 2.81 -82.42 37.21
CA ILE A 263 2.41 -81.00 37.18
C ILE A 263 2.10 -80.51 35.75
N ALA A 264 2.74 -81.07 34.71
CA ALA A 264 2.49 -80.65 33.33
C ALA A 264 1.00 -80.82 32.95
N ASP A 265 0.37 -81.92 33.38
CA ASP A 265 -1.04 -82.19 33.08
C ASP A 265 -1.97 -81.23 33.85
N SER A 266 -1.64 -80.94 35.12
CA SER A 266 -2.37 -79.95 35.91
C SER A 266 -2.19 -78.52 35.39
N VAL A 267 -1.02 -78.19 34.84
CA VAL A 267 -0.76 -76.89 34.19
C VAL A 267 -1.59 -76.78 32.92
N GLN A 268 -1.64 -77.81 32.08
CA GLN A 268 -2.44 -77.80 30.86
C GLN A 268 -3.94 -77.66 31.16
N GLN A 269 -4.45 -78.38 32.16
CA GLN A 269 -5.85 -78.26 32.58
C GLN A 269 -6.18 -76.86 33.13
N ASN A 270 -5.28 -76.28 33.93
CA ASN A 270 -5.43 -74.90 34.42
C ASN A 270 -5.34 -73.88 33.28
N HIS A 271 -4.45 -74.10 32.31
CA HIS A 271 -4.30 -73.23 31.14
C HIS A 271 -5.61 -73.14 30.35
N VAL A 272 -6.22 -74.28 30.01
CA VAL A 272 -7.52 -74.32 29.31
C VAL A 272 -8.63 -73.63 30.11
N ARG A 273 -8.65 -73.80 31.44
CA ARG A 273 -9.63 -73.14 32.32
C ARG A 273 -9.45 -71.62 32.33
N LEU A 274 -8.20 -71.14 32.38
CA LEU A 274 -7.89 -69.71 32.34
C LEU A 274 -8.27 -69.10 31.00
N GLU A 275 -8.06 -69.81 29.88
CA GLU A 275 -8.51 -69.35 28.56
C GLU A 275 -10.03 -69.15 28.48
N GLY A 276 -10.81 -70.05 29.10
CA GLY A 276 -12.27 -69.88 29.22
C GLY A 276 -12.64 -68.60 29.97
N ILE A 277 -12.03 -68.36 31.14
CA ILE A 277 -12.28 -67.16 31.96
C ILE A 277 -11.89 -65.87 31.22
N LEU A 278 -10.79 -65.91 30.46
CA LEU A 278 -10.33 -64.76 29.69
C LEU A 278 -11.27 -64.42 28.54
N ARG A 279 -11.77 -65.42 27.81
CA ARG A 279 -12.70 -65.20 26.70
C ARG A 279 -13.98 -64.50 27.18
N ASP A 280 -14.54 -64.93 28.31
CA ASP A 280 -15.77 -64.36 28.84
C ASP A 280 -15.59 -62.91 29.34
N ASN A 281 -14.46 -62.60 29.99
CA ASN A 281 -14.20 -61.25 30.52
C ASN A 281 -13.83 -60.22 29.43
N VAL A 282 -13.08 -60.64 28.40
CA VAL A 282 -12.70 -59.76 27.28
C VAL A 282 -13.93 -59.35 26.46
N SER A 283 -14.88 -60.27 26.25
CA SER A 283 -16.14 -59.96 25.56
C SER A 283 -16.98 -58.91 26.29
N SER A 284 -17.00 -58.93 27.64
CA SER A 284 -17.68 -57.92 28.46
C SER A 284 -17.00 -56.54 28.37
N ALA A 285 -15.66 -56.49 28.49
CA ALA A 285 -14.90 -55.24 28.48
C ALA A 285 -14.99 -54.50 27.13
N ILE A 286 -14.99 -55.25 26.01
CA ILE A 286 -15.17 -54.68 24.66
C ILE A 286 -16.58 -54.09 24.51
N SER A 287 -17.61 -54.76 25.02
CA SER A 287 -18.99 -54.28 24.89
C SER A 287 -19.29 -53.01 25.69
N ASP A 288 -18.66 -52.83 26.85
CA ASP A 288 -18.86 -51.64 27.69
C ASP A 288 -18.02 -50.45 27.20
N GLY A 289 -16.80 -50.70 26.73
CA GLY A 289 -15.95 -49.67 26.12
C GLY A 289 -16.56 -49.08 24.84
N LEU A 290 -17.14 -49.92 23.97
CA LEU A 290 -17.81 -49.48 22.74
C LEU A 290 -19.09 -48.68 23.02
N LYS A 291 -19.86 -49.02 24.06
CA LYS A 291 -21.06 -48.26 24.46
C LYS A 291 -20.71 -46.87 25.01
N SER A 292 -19.64 -46.77 25.80
CA SER A 292 -19.17 -45.48 26.33
C SER A 292 -18.69 -44.55 25.21
N LEU A 293 -17.93 -45.09 24.24
CA LEU A 293 -17.41 -44.31 23.11
C LEU A 293 -18.54 -43.84 22.18
N ALA A 294 -19.54 -44.68 21.93
CA ALA A 294 -20.71 -44.33 21.11
C ALA A 294 -21.59 -43.26 21.76
N LEU A 295 -21.76 -43.28 23.09
CA LEU A 295 -22.47 -42.23 23.82
C LEU A 295 -21.72 -40.89 23.77
N GLU A 296 -20.40 -40.91 23.88
CA GLU A 296 -19.56 -39.73 23.80
C GLU A 296 -19.58 -39.13 22.37
N MET A 297 -19.45 -39.96 21.33
CA MET A 297 -19.56 -39.50 19.93
C MET A 297 -20.95 -38.95 19.59
N SER A 298 -22.03 -39.59 20.07
CA SER A 298 -23.39 -39.08 19.86
C SER A 298 -23.64 -37.74 20.57
N SER A 299 -23.02 -37.53 21.74
CA SER A 299 -23.11 -36.26 22.47
C SER A 299 -22.34 -35.12 21.79
N LEU A 300 -21.22 -35.44 21.11
CA LEU A 300 -20.42 -34.48 20.33
C LEU A 300 -21.09 -34.09 19.00
N GLU A 301 -21.78 -35.03 18.35
CA GLU A 301 -22.52 -34.75 17.11
C GLU A 301 -23.80 -33.93 17.35
N ALA A 302 -24.39 -34.01 18.55
CA ALA A 302 -25.56 -33.23 18.94
C ALA A 302 -25.24 -31.76 19.31
N GLU A 303 -23.97 -31.39 19.44
CA GLU A 303 -23.58 -30.04 19.83
C GLU A 303 -23.76 -29.05 18.67
N GLN A 304 -24.35 -27.87 18.96
CA GLN A 304 -24.55 -26.84 17.95
C GLN A 304 -23.21 -26.37 17.35
N LYS A 305 -23.08 -26.49 16.03
CA LYS A 305 -21.94 -25.97 15.27
C LYS A 305 -22.07 -24.46 15.09
N PHE A 306 -21.02 -23.73 15.46
CA PHE A 306 -20.86 -22.30 15.26
C PHE A 306 -19.77 -22.05 14.22
N VAL A 307 -19.82 -20.92 13.51
CA VAL A 307 -18.73 -20.49 12.62
C VAL A 307 -17.95 -19.38 13.32
N CYS A 308 -16.63 -19.52 13.41
CA CYS A 308 -15.78 -18.51 14.00
C CYS A 308 -15.64 -17.31 13.07
N ILE A 309 -16.05 -16.13 13.52
CA ILE A 309 -15.92 -14.88 12.76
C ILE A 309 -14.46 -14.44 12.48
N GLN A 310 -13.50 -14.93 13.26
CA GLN A 310 -12.11 -14.47 13.21
C GLN A 310 -11.29 -15.24 12.18
N CYS A 311 -11.53 -16.55 12.07
CA CYS A 311 -10.80 -17.45 11.17
C CYS A 311 -11.71 -18.23 10.21
N ASN A 312 -13.03 -18.01 10.24
CA ASN A 312 -14.06 -18.68 9.45
C ASN A 312 -14.07 -20.22 9.55
N LYS A 313 -13.54 -20.79 10.64
CA LYS A 313 -13.60 -22.23 10.91
C LYS A 313 -14.83 -22.57 11.75
N GLU A 314 -15.44 -23.72 11.48
CA GLU A 314 -16.50 -24.27 12.32
C GLU A 314 -15.94 -24.73 13.67
N PHE A 315 -16.71 -24.53 14.74
CA PHE A 315 -16.36 -24.97 16.08
C PHE A 315 -17.62 -25.26 16.90
N THR A 316 -17.47 -26.04 17.96
CA THR A 316 -18.50 -26.30 18.98
C THR A 316 -18.01 -25.78 20.33
N ASN A 317 -18.86 -25.59 21.34
CA ASN A 317 -18.39 -25.06 22.62
C ASN A 317 -17.39 -26.00 23.30
N TYR A 318 -17.55 -27.32 23.14
CA TYR A 318 -16.60 -28.32 23.62
C TYR A 318 -15.22 -28.20 22.96
N THR A 319 -15.18 -27.96 21.63
CA THR A 319 -13.93 -27.82 20.88
C THR A 319 -13.31 -26.41 20.99
N ASN A 320 -13.95 -25.50 21.71
CA ASN A 320 -13.57 -24.09 21.80
C ASN A 320 -12.56 -23.78 22.91
N GLY A 321 -11.36 -24.37 22.84
CA GLY A 321 -10.27 -24.10 23.77
C GLY A 321 -9.62 -22.72 23.59
N SER A 322 -8.82 -22.29 24.56
CA SER A 322 -8.14 -20.98 24.58
C SER A 322 -7.13 -20.75 23.43
N LEU A 323 -6.77 -21.78 22.69
CA LEU A 323 -5.87 -21.73 21.53
C LEU A 323 -6.51 -22.27 20.23
N ALA A 324 -7.83 -22.53 20.23
CA ALA A 324 -8.52 -23.16 19.10
C ALA A 324 -8.55 -22.28 17.83
N CYS A 325 -8.71 -20.98 18.01
CA CYS A 325 -8.73 -19.99 16.93
C CYS A 325 -7.34 -19.44 16.64
N SER A 326 -6.83 -19.71 15.44
CA SER A 326 -5.69 -19.02 14.85
C SER A 326 -6.17 -17.79 14.08
N TYR A 327 -5.89 -16.57 14.56
CA TYR A 327 -6.25 -15.35 13.85
C TYR A 327 -5.12 -14.31 13.84
N HIS A 328 -5.24 -13.37 12.90
CA HIS A 328 -4.33 -12.23 12.78
C HIS A 328 -5.04 -10.93 13.11
N ARG A 329 -4.31 -9.94 13.61
CA ARG A 329 -4.87 -8.60 13.85
C ARG A 329 -5.03 -7.78 12.58
N GLY A 330 -4.20 -8.00 11.56
CA GLY A 330 -4.28 -7.31 10.27
C GLY A 330 -4.82 -8.21 9.14
N GLU A 331 -5.25 -7.61 8.05
CA GLU A 331 -5.57 -8.31 6.80
C GLU A 331 -4.28 -8.87 6.15
N TYR A 332 -4.35 -10.01 5.48
CA TYR A 332 -3.20 -10.60 4.80
C TYR A 332 -2.81 -9.74 3.58
N ASP A 333 -1.55 -9.30 3.52
CA ASP A 333 -1.02 -8.60 2.35
C ASP A 333 -0.58 -9.64 1.31
N SER A 334 -1.37 -9.78 0.24
CA SER A 334 -1.08 -10.72 -0.84
C SER A 334 0.18 -10.37 -1.63
N TRP A 335 0.58 -9.09 -1.66
CA TRP A 335 1.79 -8.63 -2.36
C TRP A 335 3.04 -8.93 -1.55
N ARG A 336 3.01 -8.64 -0.25
CA ARG A 336 4.14 -8.87 0.66
C ARG A 336 4.18 -10.29 1.24
N LYS A 337 3.14 -11.09 0.99
CA LYS A 337 2.96 -12.46 1.49
C LYS A 337 3.09 -12.58 3.00
N ASN A 338 2.63 -11.56 3.72
CA ASN A 338 2.69 -11.52 5.17
C ASN A 338 1.53 -10.71 5.75
N TYR A 339 1.34 -10.82 7.07
CA TYR A 339 0.42 -9.96 7.79
C TYR A 339 1.13 -8.72 8.30
N PRO A 340 0.57 -7.51 8.13
CA PRO A 340 1.23 -6.28 8.51
C PRO A 340 1.34 -6.12 10.03
N CYS A 341 0.53 -6.83 10.84
CA CYS A 341 0.66 -6.83 12.32
C CYS A 341 1.98 -7.41 12.83
N CYS A 342 2.52 -8.43 12.15
CA CYS A 342 3.67 -9.20 12.63
C CYS A 342 4.79 -9.33 11.59
N SER A 343 4.54 -8.93 10.34
CA SER A 343 5.38 -9.20 9.18
C SER A 343 5.65 -10.70 8.92
N THR A 344 4.86 -11.61 9.49
CA THR A 344 4.96 -13.07 9.31
C THR A 344 3.72 -13.64 8.60
N PRO A 345 3.85 -14.84 7.99
CA PRO A 345 2.70 -15.58 7.46
C PRO A 345 1.93 -16.38 8.52
N ASN A 346 2.47 -16.52 9.74
CA ASN A 346 1.92 -17.32 10.85
C ASN A 346 1.08 -16.48 11.83
N PRO A 347 0.02 -17.06 12.45
CA PRO A 347 -0.95 -16.36 13.33
C PRO A 347 -0.32 -15.38 14.33
N CYS A 348 -0.81 -14.13 14.34
CA CYS A 348 -0.39 -13.11 15.30
C CYS A 348 -0.75 -13.56 16.74
N GLN A 349 -1.92 -14.19 16.95
CA GLN A 349 -2.42 -14.61 18.26
C GLN A 349 -3.32 -15.86 18.16
N PHE A 350 -3.28 -16.70 19.19
CA PHE A 350 -4.20 -17.81 19.38
C PHE A 350 -5.23 -17.45 20.47
N GLY A 351 -6.47 -17.90 20.30
CA GLY A 351 -7.59 -17.59 21.19
C GLY A 351 -8.70 -18.63 21.11
N ALA A 352 -9.78 -18.45 21.86
CA ALA A 352 -11.03 -19.18 21.62
C ALA A 352 -11.74 -18.64 20.38
N HIS A 353 -12.37 -19.52 19.60
CA HIS A 353 -13.30 -19.16 18.55
C HIS A 353 -14.49 -18.36 19.09
N ARG A 354 -15.02 -17.49 18.24
CA ARG A 354 -16.14 -16.60 18.55
C ARG A 354 -17.18 -16.63 17.46
N ALA A 355 -18.44 -16.80 17.85
CA ALA A 355 -19.56 -16.87 16.91
C ALA A 355 -20.16 -15.50 16.55
N LYS A 356 -19.89 -14.45 17.34
CA LYS A 356 -20.52 -13.12 17.18
C LYS A 356 -19.50 -12.02 16.98
N HIS A 357 -19.72 -11.19 15.95
CA HIS A 357 -18.90 -10.01 15.65
C HIS A 357 -19.00 -9.00 16.80
N HIS A 358 -17.86 -8.59 17.37
CA HIS A 358 -17.81 -7.48 18.34
C HIS A 358 -16.62 -6.57 18.01
N SER A 359 -16.69 -5.33 18.48
CA SER A 359 -15.65 -4.31 18.30
C SER A 359 -14.38 -4.60 19.11
N ASP A 360 -14.51 -5.40 20.17
CA ASP A 360 -13.46 -5.57 21.20
C ASP A 360 -12.20 -6.35 20.79
N TYR A 361 -12.22 -7.08 19.66
CA TYR A 361 -10.99 -7.75 19.15
C TYR A 361 -10.71 -7.34 17.71
N PRO A 362 -9.54 -6.76 17.43
CA PRO A 362 -9.11 -6.47 16.07
C PRO A 362 -8.63 -7.77 15.41
N TYR A 363 -9.38 -8.28 14.45
CA TYR A 363 -8.98 -9.44 13.65
C TYR A 363 -9.08 -9.15 12.14
N GLY A 364 -8.22 -9.75 11.34
CA GLY A 364 -7.95 -9.36 9.96
C GLY A 364 -9.19 -9.30 9.08
N ASN A 365 -10.05 -10.33 9.15
CA ASN A 365 -11.28 -10.43 8.35
C ASN A 365 -12.34 -9.38 8.73
N PHE A 366 -12.24 -8.75 9.90
CA PHE A 366 -13.14 -7.67 10.31
C PHE A 366 -12.96 -6.42 9.44
N PHE A 367 -11.73 -6.05 9.09
CA PHE A 367 -11.47 -4.80 8.37
C PHE A 367 -12.01 -4.80 6.94
N PRO A 368 -11.87 -5.88 6.14
CA PRO A 368 -12.57 -6.01 4.86
C PRO A 368 -14.09 -5.90 5.01
N ARG A 369 -14.68 -6.53 6.03
CA ARG A 369 -16.12 -6.41 6.32
C ARG A 369 -16.52 -4.98 6.63
N ALA A 370 -15.77 -4.29 7.51
CA ALA A 370 -16.03 -2.90 7.85
C ALA A 370 -15.90 -2.00 6.61
N ARG A 371 -14.87 -2.18 5.78
CA ARG A 371 -14.70 -1.45 4.51
C ARG A 371 -15.83 -1.74 3.52
N ALA A 372 -16.32 -2.97 3.45
CA ALA A 372 -17.47 -3.33 2.61
C ALA A 372 -18.75 -2.57 3.00
N ILE A 373 -18.83 -2.11 4.26
CA ILE A 373 -19.93 -1.29 4.78
C ILE A 373 -19.63 0.21 4.67
N THR A 374 -18.38 0.66 4.86
CA THR A 374 -18.07 2.11 4.90
C THR A 374 -17.60 2.68 3.57
N GLY A 375 -17.17 1.84 2.64
CA GLY A 375 -16.54 2.24 1.38
C GLY A 375 -17.51 2.52 0.23
N TYR A 376 -18.81 2.33 0.42
CA TYR A 376 -19.81 2.39 -0.65
C TYR A 376 -21.04 3.23 -0.25
N VAL A 377 -21.58 3.98 -1.20
CA VAL A 377 -22.71 4.91 -0.97
C VAL A 377 -24.07 4.20 -0.79
N ASP A 378 -24.20 2.95 -1.22
CA ASP A 378 -25.46 2.17 -1.15
C ASP A 378 -25.60 1.31 0.12
N THR A 379 -24.55 1.26 0.96
CA THR A 379 -24.46 0.34 2.10
C THR A 379 -24.84 0.97 3.43
N ASN A 380 -24.60 2.27 3.59
CA ASN A 380 -24.99 3.02 4.78
C ASN A 380 -25.42 4.45 4.41
N THR A 381 -26.07 5.13 5.34
CA THR A 381 -26.28 6.58 5.27
C THR A 381 -25.79 7.22 6.55
N VAL A 382 -24.82 8.12 6.44
CA VAL A 382 -24.32 8.89 7.59
C VAL A 382 -25.32 9.99 7.91
N TRP A 383 -25.84 9.99 9.14
CA TRP A 383 -26.72 11.08 9.61
C TRP A 383 -25.89 12.24 10.13
N ALA A 384 -24.93 11.97 11.02
CA ALA A 384 -24.01 12.97 11.54
C ALA A 384 -22.57 12.42 11.57
N SER A 385 -21.62 13.28 11.25
CA SER A 385 -20.18 13.00 11.37
C SER A 385 -19.42 14.22 11.85
N VAL A 386 -18.33 13.96 12.55
CA VAL A 386 -17.30 14.93 12.95
C VAL A 386 -15.95 14.39 12.50
N GLU A 387 -15.12 15.24 11.91
CA GLU A 387 -13.79 14.87 11.43
C GLU A 387 -12.84 16.05 11.63
N ASP A 388 -11.76 15.85 12.37
CA ASP A 388 -10.76 16.87 12.62
C ASP A 388 -9.38 16.29 12.32
N THR A 389 -8.49 17.10 11.74
CA THR A 389 -7.16 16.66 11.30
C THR A 389 -6.08 17.43 12.03
N ASN A 390 -5.11 16.70 12.58
CA ASN A 390 -3.94 17.26 13.21
C ASN A 390 -3.05 17.88 12.11
N LEU A 391 -2.89 19.21 12.16
CA LEU A 391 -2.16 19.97 11.14
C LEU A 391 -0.64 19.77 11.21
N GLU A 392 -0.12 19.15 12.29
CA GLU A 392 1.29 18.78 12.44
C GLU A 392 1.57 17.35 11.97
N SER A 393 0.79 16.37 12.44
CA SER A 393 1.03 14.94 12.17
C SER A 393 0.22 14.34 11.00
N ASP A 394 -0.76 15.07 10.46
CA ASP A 394 -1.75 14.59 9.49
C ASP A 394 -2.70 13.49 10.01
N GLU A 395 -2.66 13.16 11.30
CA GLU A 395 -3.57 12.21 11.93
C GLU A 395 -5.01 12.77 11.99
N VAL A 396 -5.99 11.88 11.81
CA VAL A 396 -7.40 12.27 11.70
C VAL A 396 -8.19 11.64 12.83
N GLN A 397 -8.84 12.47 13.63
CA GLN A 397 -9.81 12.05 14.63
C GLN A 397 -11.22 12.21 14.05
N LYS A 398 -11.99 11.13 14.03
CA LYS A 398 -13.34 11.17 13.43
C LYS A 398 -14.32 10.26 14.15
N ALA A 399 -15.59 10.64 14.09
CA ALA A 399 -16.69 9.83 14.59
C ALA A 399 -17.94 10.07 13.73
N SER A 400 -18.77 9.04 13.56
CA SER A 400 -20.01 9.13 12.80
C SER A 400 -21.10 8.23 13.37
N VAL A 401 -22.35 8.64 13.13
CA VAL A 401 -23.55 7.86 13.40
C VAL A 401 -24.45 7.90 12.17
N GLY A 402 -25.08 6.78 11.86
CA GLY A 402 -25.91 6.64 10.67
C GLY A 402 -26.77 5.38 10.69
N GLN A 403 -27.34 5.07 9.54
CA GLN A 403 -28.12 3.86 9.31
C GLN A 403 -27.33 2.88 8.44
N LEU A 404 -27.36 1.60 8.81
CA LEU A 404 -26.91 0.51 7.96
C LEU A 404 -28.06 0.07 7.04
N HIS A 405 -27.80 0.00 5.74
CA HIS A 405 -28.76 -0.50 4.74
C HIS A 405 -28.38 -1.88 4.22
N ARG A 406 -27.08 -2.15 4.01
CA ARG A 406 -26.58 -3.41 3.46
C ARG A 406 -25.22 -3.75 4.08
N TRP A 407 -24.93 -5.04 4.25
CA TRP A 407 -23.63 -5.51 4.74
C TRP A 407 -22.51 -5.43 3.70
N VAL A 408 -22.86 -5.37 2.42
CA VAL A 408 -21.94 -5.26 1.28
C VAL A 408 -22.65 -4.55 0.13
N SER A 409 -21.90 -3.81 -0.69
CA SER A 409 -22.46 -3.13 -1.87
C SER A 409 -23.15 -4.13 -2.79
N ARG A 410 -24.34 -3.76 -3.30
CA ARG A 410 -25.22 -4.61 -4.12
C ARG A 410 -25.70 -5.91 -3.44
N GLY A 411 -25.44 -6.12 -2.16
CA GLY A 411 -25.96 -7.25 -1.38
C GLY A 411 -27.43 -7.07 -0.97
N ALA A 412 -28.04 -8.02 -0.26
CA ALA A 412 -29.40 -7.87 0.24
C ALA A 412 -29.52 -6.70 1.27
N PRO A 413 -30.66 -6.00 1.33
CA PRO A 413 -30.94 -5.05 2.41
C PRO A 413 -30.98 -5.77 3.76
N VAL A 414 -30.65 -5.05 4.84
CA VAL A 414 -30.87 -5.53 6.20
C VAL A 414 -32.37 -5.71 6.47
N GLU A 415 -32.74 -6.75 7.22
CA GLU A 415 -34.14 -7.11 7.49
C GLU A 415 -34.84 -6.10 8.41
N GLU A 416 -34.07 -5.48 9.33
CA GLU A 416 -34.56 -4.47 10.27
C GLU A 416 -33.67 -3.23 10.29
N ASN A 417 -34.27 -2.09 10.65
CA ASN A 417 -33.55 -0.82 10.79
C ASN A 417 -32.43 -0.97 11.83
N THR A 418 -31.21 -0.72 11.38
CA THR A 418 -30.01 -0.93 12.19
C THR A 418 -29.20 0.36 12.27
N LEU A 419 -28.97 0.85 13.49
CA LEU A 419 -28.11 1.99 13.77
C LEU A 419 -26.64 1.58 13.59
N LEU A 420 -25.82 2.42 12.97
CA LEU A 420 -24.38 2.23 12.81
C LEU A 420 -23.64 3.36 13.52
N VAL A 421 -22.75 3.01 14.46
CA VAL A 421 -21.86 3.96 15.16
C VAL A 421 -20.41 3.62 14.88
N ILE A 422 -19.65 4.61 14.46
CA ILE A 422 -18.22 4.49 14.14
C ILE A 422 -17.45 5.58 14.88
N VAL A 423 -16.39 5.21 15.59
CA VAL A 423 -15.49 6.14 16.27
C VAL A 423 -14.05 5.76 15.96
N GLY A 424 -13.23 6.73 15.59
CA GLY A 424 -11.84 6.52 15.20
C GLY A 424 -11.68 5.93 13.79
N ARG A 425 -10.42 5.67 13.43
CA ARG A 425 -10.05 5.03 12.16
C ARG A 425 -10.09 3.51 12.34
N VAL A 426 -11.07 2.84 11.74
CA VAL A 426 -11.27 1.38 11.82
C VAL A 426 -10.11 0.63 11.18
N TRP A 427 -9.06 0.39 11.97
CA TRP A 427 -7.82 -0.27 11.56
C TRP A 427 -7.05 -0.78 12.78
N TYR A 428 -6.32 -1.89 12.64
CA TYR A 428 -5.70 -2.58 13.78
C TYR A 428 -4.62 -1.79 14.53
N THR A 429 -4.06 -0.74 13.93
CA THR A 429 -3.06 0.13 14.57
C THR A 429 -3.66 1.27 15.37
N ASN A 430 -4.97 1.53 15.23
CA ASN A 430 -5.63 2.68 15.83
C ASN A 430 -6.72 2.20 16.79
N PRO A 431 -6.95 2.89 17.91
CA PRO A 431 -8.16 2.69 18.70
C PRO A 431 -9.40 3.02 17.87
N TYR A 432 -10.38 2.10 17.82
CA TYR A 432 -11.61 2.32 17.07
C TYR A 432 -12.81 1.65 17.75
N TYR A 433 -13.99 2.16 17.42
CA TYR A 433 -15.27 1.54 17.66
C TYR A 433 -16.03 1.42 16.35
N PHE A 434 -16.58 0.25 16.11
CA PHE A 434 -17.45 0.01 14.97
C PHE A 434 -18.48 -1.01 15.44
N ASN A 435 -19.72 -0.58 15.57
CA ASN A 435 -20.79 -1.44 16.01
C ASN A 435 -22.14 -1.03 15.42
N THR A 436 -23.02 -2.01 15.37
CA THR A 436 -24.39 -1.87 14.89
C THR A 436 -25.36 -2.15 16.02
N PHE A 437 -26.51 -1.49 16.04
CA PHE A 437 -27.53 -1.70 17.06
C PHE A 437 -28.91 -1.83 16.44
N THR A 438 -29.63 -2.88 16.82
CA THR A 438 -31.05 -3.06 16.50
C THR A 438 -31.94 -2.43 17.58
N ALA A 439 -33.24 -2.27 17.32
CA ALA A 439 -34.15 -1.62 18.27
C ALA A 439 -34.17 -2.36 19.62
N LYS A 440 -34.18 -3.69 19.58
CA LYS A 440 -34.15 -4.54 20.78
C LYS A 440 -32.85 -4.38 21.57
N GLU A 441 -31.71 -4.31 20.88
CA GLU A 441 -30.41 -4.10 21.53
C GLU A 441 -30.32 -2.71 22.18
N LEU A 442 -30.82 -1.68 21.50
CA LEU A 442 -30.89 -0.33 22.05
C LEU A 442 -31.79 -0.24 23.28
N GLU A 443 -32.91 -0.98 23.33
CA GLU A 443 -33.77 -1.05 24.51
C GLU A 443 -33.04 -1.65 25.72
N ASP A 444 -32.28 -2.72 25.51
CA ASP A 444 -31.51 -3.37 26.58
C ASP A 444 -30.34 -2.50 27.06
N ILE A 445 -29.66 -1.83 26.14
CA ILE A 445 -28.65 -0.80 26.45
C ILE A 445 -29.29 0.34 27.24
N ALA A 446 -30.47 0.82 26.83
CA ALA A 446 -31.17 1.91 27.52
C ALA A 446 -31.51 1.54 28.98
N LYS A 447 -31.89 0.29 29.26
CA LYS A 447 -32.09 -0.20 30.65
C LYS A 447 -30.80 -0.15 31.45
N SER A 448 -29.69 -0.63 30.87
CA SER A 448 -28.37 -0.65 31.51
C SER A 448 -27.80 0.75 31.77
N VAL A 449 -27.90 1.65 30.78
CA VAL A 449 -27.44 3.04 30.89
C VAL A 449 -28.28 3.81 31.89
N ARG A 450 -29.60 3.57 31.96
CA ARG A 450 -30.48 4.19 32.96
C ARG A 450 -30.07 3.84 34.39
N LEU A 451 -29.65 2.60 34.64
CA LEU A 451 -29.17 2.13 35.95
C LEU A 451 -27.76 2.64 36.28
N SER A 452 -26.83 2.50 35.34
CA SER A 452 -25.40 2.78 35.57
C SER A 452 -25.02 4.26 35.40
N ARG A 453 -25.86 5.05 34.72
CA ARG A 453 -25.58 6.43 34.28
C ARG A 453 -24.33 6.58 33.41
N ARG A 454 -23.75 5.49 32.90
CA ARG A 454 -22.59 5.51 32.01
C ARG A 454 -23.03 5.80 30.58
N THR A 455 -22.70 6.99 30.08
CA THR A 455 -23.09 7.44 28.74
C THR A 455 -22.02 7.20 27.67
N LEU A 456 -20.77 6.96 28.06
CA LEU A 456 -19.67 6.77 27.12
C LEU A 456 -19.88 5.51 26.26
N ILE A 457 -19.90 5.69 24.94
CA ILE A 457 -19.87 4.57 23.98
C ILE A 457 -18.42 4.16 23.76
N PHE A 458 -17.60 5.10 23.31
CA PHE A 458 -16.17 4.87 23.07
C PHE A 458 -15.41 6.18 22.98
N ARG A 459 -14.14 6.14 23.37
CA ARG A 459 -13.17 7.24 23.23
C ARG A 459 -11.85 6.68 22.72
N THR A 460 -11.26 7.28 21.68
CA THR A 460 -10.02 6.76 21.05
C THR A 460 -8.77 6.95 21.89
N SER A 461 -8.72 7.98 22.75
CA SER A 461 -7.56 8.32 23.57
C SER A 461 -8.02 8.94 24.89
N THR A 462 -7.27 8.72 25.96
CA THR A 462 -7.49 9.37 27.25
C THR A 462 -7.01 10.82 27.28
N ASP A 463 -6.19 11.23 26.31
CA ASP A 463 -5.74 12.61 26.18
C ASP A 463 -6.91 13.53 25.80
N ASP A 464 -7.09 14.63 26.55
CA ASP A 464 -8.09 15.67 26.29
C ASP A 464 -7.67 16.64 25.17
N ASN A 465 -6.44 16.55 24.69
CA ASN A 465 -5.97 17.33 23.54
C ASN A 465 -6.21 16.61 22.20
N GLU A 466 -6.29 15.28 22.19
CA GLU A 466 -6.46 14.53 20.95
C GLU A 466 -7.33 13.28 21.16
N TYR A 467 -8.55 13.31 20.62
CA TYR A 467 -9.50 12.20 20.74
C TYR A 467 -10.64 12.27 19.71
N ALA A 468 -11.24 11.13 19.45
CA ALA A 468 -12.59 10.99 18.91
C ALA A 468 -13.45 10.25 19.93
N LEU A 469 -14.71 10.68 20.06
CA LEU A 469 -15.60 10.31 21.15
C LEU A 469 -17.04 10.19 20.66
N ALA A 470 -17.74 9.15 21.12
CA ALA A 470 -19.19 9.05 21.00
C ALA A 470 -19.82 8.74 22.37
N GLU A 471 -20.95 9.37 22.67
CA GLU A 471 -21.66 9.24 23.94
C GLU A 471 -23.18 9.25 23.73
N TRP A 472 -23.89 8.47 24.53
CA TRP A 472 -25.35 8.52 24.62
C TRP A 472 -25.81 9.81 25.29
N ILE A 473 -26.83 10.44 24.73
CA ILE A 473 -27.53 11.56 25.36
C ILE A 473 -28.75 11.01 26.08
N LEU A 474 -28.93 11.41 27.33
CA LEU A 474 -30.05 11.00 28.16
C LEU A 474 -31.06 12.13 28.31
N SER A 475 -32.34 11.79 28.27
CA SER A 475 -33.41 12.67 28.75
C SER A 475 -33.35 12.82 30.27
N ILE A 476 -34.13 13.77 30.81
CA ILE A 476 -34.36 13.93 32.25
C ILE A 476 -34.89 12.62 32.87
N SER A 477 -35.70 11.85 32.13
CA SER A 477 -36.21 10.54 32.56
C SER A 477 -35.17 9.41 32.51
N GLY A 478 -33.95 9.68 32.03
CA GLY A 478 -32.86 8.71 31.90
C GLY A 478 -32.98 7.78 30.67
N LYS A 479 -33.85 8.10 29.71
CA LYS A 479 -33.98 7.38 28.43
C LYS A 479 -32.98 7.95 27.42
N ILE A 480 -32.38 7.11 26.59
CA ILE A 480 -31.49 7.58 25.52
C ILE A 480 -32.33 8.34 24.48
N THR A 481 -31.88 9.54 24.10
CA THR A 481 -32.54 10.41 23.13
C THR A 481 -31.69 10.73 21.91
N GLY A 482 -30.40 10.40 21.93
CA GLY A 482 -29.48 10.75 20.87
C GLY A 482 -28.06 10.25 21.11
N VAL A 483 -27.20 10.54 20.14
CA VAL A 483 -25.74 10.32 20.20
C VAL A 483 -25.03 11.66 20.05
N ARG A 484 -24.13 11.97 20.98
CA ARG A 484 -23.17 13.07 20.88
C ARG A 484 -21.87 12.53 20.29
N LEU A 485 -21.42 13.13 19.20
CA LEU A 485 -20.14 12.86 18.56
C LEU A 485 -19.20 14.02 18.85
N SER A 486 -17.95 13.73 19.21
CA SER A 486 -16.90 14.74 19.35
C SER A 486 -15.60 14.30 18.68
N ALA A 487 -14.89 15.22 18.04
CA ALA A 487 -13.53 15.03 17.54
C ALA A 487 -12.67 16.25 17.91
N LYS A 488 -11.46 16.00 18.39
CA LYS A 488 -10.47 17.02 18.73
C LYS A 488 -9.09 16.52 18.38
N THR A 489 -8.27 17.39 17.81
CA THR A 489 -6.84 17.15 17.55
C THR A 489 -6.01 18.15 18.33
N ALA A 490 -4.71 17.84 18.54
CA ALA A 490 -3.81 18.71 19.28
C ALA A 490 -3.69 20.13 18.68
N THR A 491 -3.94 20.27 17.38
CA THR A 491 -3.89 21.55 16.66
C THR A 491 -5.19 22.35 16.73
N SER A 492 -6.27 21.75 17.23
CA SER A 492 -7.58 22.38 17.33
C SER A 492 -7.84 22.95 18.71
N ALA A 493 -8.20 24.23 18.77
CA ALA A 493 -8.48 24.92 20.04
C ALA A 493 -9.71 24.34 20.76
N ASN A 494 -10.75 23.96 20.01
CA ASN A 494 -12.00 23.41 20.54
C ASN A 494 -12.38 22.12 19.80
N PRO A 495 -13.05 21.17 20.48
CA PRO A 495 -13.58 19.98 19.82
C PRO A 495 -14.70 20.33 18.85
N TRP A 496 -14.77 19.62 17.72
CA TRP A 496 -15.97 19.56 16.89
C TRP A 496 -16.98 18.65 17.57
N VAL A 497 -18.15 19.19 17.92
CA VAL A 497 -19.24 18.47 18.55
C VAL A 497 -20.49 18.51 17.69
N ARG A 498 -21.10 17.34 17.45
CA ARG A 498 -22.43 17.21 16.85
C ARG A 498 -23.31 16.29 17.67
N VAL A 499 -24.61 16.57 17.67
CA VAL A 499 -25.62 15.81 18.40
C VAL A 499 -26.67 15.34 17.40
N CYS A 500 -26.83 14.03 17.31
CA CYS A 500 -27.83 13.39 16.47
C CYS A 500 -28.95 12.79 17.35
N PRO A 501 -30.16 13.38 17.35
CA PRO A 501 -31.33 12.76 17.97
C PRO A 501 -31.69 11.44 17.28
N ILE A 502 -32.00 10.40 18.06
CA ILE A 502 -32.42 9.08 17.55
C ILE A 502 -33.72 8.64 18.21
N ASP A 503 -34.54 7.90 17.47
CA ASP A 503 -35.66 7.15 18.02
C ASP A 503 -35.24 5.68 18.25
N LEU A 504 -35.33 5.26 19.51
CA LEU A 504 -34.93 3.92 19.95
C LEU A 504 -35.84 2.82 19.38
N ALA A 505 -37.14 3.09 19.21
CA ALA A 505 -38.10 2.07 18.78
C ALA A 505 -37.93 1.72 17.30
N THR A 506 -37.60 2.71 16.48
CA THR A 506 -37.47 2.55 15.02
C THR A 506 -36.02 2.48 14.54
N CYS A 507 -35.04 2.78 15.40
CA CYS A 507 -33.63 2.95 15.04
C CYS A 507 -33.43 3.95 13.90
N THR A 508 -34.16 5.07 13.93
CA THR A 508 -34.07 6.13 12.92
C THR A 508 -33.73 7.49 13.54
N LYS A 509 -33.34 8.45 12.70
CA LYS A 509 -33.11 9.85 13.10
C LYS A 509 -34.45 10.49 13.50
N SER A 510 -34.52 11.03 14.72
CA SER A 510 -35.77 11.57 15.29
C SER A 510 -35.94 13.08 15.18
N GLY A 511 -34.91 13.82 14.78
CA GLY A 511 -34.95 15.28 14.66
C GLY A 511 -33.69 15.86 14.02
N ASP A 512 -33.60 17.19 13.94
CA ASP A 512 -32.47 17.88 13.33
C ASP A 512 -31.16 17.71 14.11
N ILE A 513 -30.04 17.74 13.37
CA ILE A 513 -28.71 17.58 13.94
C ILE A 513 -28.29 18.91 14.54
N LEU A 514 -27.99 18.91 15.83
CA LEU A 514 -27.49 20.09 16.52
C LEU A 514 -25.95 20.09 16.41
N THR A 515 -25.36 21.24 16.13
CA THR A 515 -23.89 21.40 16.08
C THR A 515 -23.46 22.41 17.15
N PRO A 516 -23.27 21.99 18.42
CA PRO A 516 -22.88 22.89 19.51
C PRO A 516 -21.53 23.57 19.31
N SER A 517 -20.61 22.91 18.61
CA SER A 517 -19.27 23.42 18.32
C SER A 517 -18.78 22.84 17.01
N GLU A 518 -18.19 23.64 16.14
CA GLU A 518 -17.45 23.15 14.95
C GLU A 518 -15.95 23.28 15.28
N GLY A 519 -15.22 22.18 15.22
CA GLY A 519 -13.80 22.13 15.58
C GLY A 519 -12.91 22.64 14.45
N GLY A 520 -11.65 22.22 14.44
CA GLY A 520 -10.72 22.51 13.35
C GLY A 520 -10.26 23.97 13.25
N MET A 521 -9.45 24.22 12.21
CA MET A 521 -8.95 25.55 11.88
C MET A 521 -9.96 26.31 11.01
N ARG A 522 -10.73 27.19 11.65
CA ARG A 522 -11.75 27.98 10.95
C ARG A 522 -11.19 29.23 10.31
N SER A 523 -11.59 29.49 9.06
CA SER A 523 -11.41 30.77 8.39
C SER A 523 -12.63 31.67 8.59
N TYR A 524 -12.43 32.99 8.58
CA TYR A 524 -13.47 34.00 8.76
C TYR A 524 -13.55 34.91 7.53
N ILE A 525 -14.72 35.51 7.32
CA ILE A 525 -14.94 36.48 6.25
C ILE A 525 -14.24 37.79 6.64
N PRO A 526 -13.43 38.40 5.76
CA PRO A 526 -12.85 39.70 6.04
C PRO A 526 -13.92 40.79 6.03
N ALA A 527 -13.74 41.85 6.83
CA ALA A 527 -14.69 42.97 6.90
C ALA A 527 -14.79 43.79 5.58
N SER A 528 -13.81 43.66 4.71
CA SER A 528 -13.74 44.27 3.38
C SER A 528 -12.94 43.36 2.41
N PRO A 529 -13.00 43.57 1.10
CA PRO A 529 -12.09 42.89 0.17
C PRO A 529 -10.63 43.25 0.44
N TYR A 530 -9.72 42.31 0.21
CA TYR A 530 -8.27 42.55 0.31
C TYR A 530 -7.78 43.41 -0.86
N VAL A 531 -6.92 44.38 -0.57
CA VAL A 531 -6.23 45.21 -1.56
C VAL A 531 -4.78 44.74 -1.64
N LEU A 532 -4.32 44.43 -2.85
CA LEU A 532 -2.95 43.94 -3.08
C LEU A 532 -2.05 45.05 -3.62
N PRO A 533 -0.74 45.03 -3.30
CA PRO A 533 0.22 45.92 -3.92
C PRO A 533 0.32 45.69 -5.44
N GLU A 534 0.75 46.73 -6.16
CA GLU A 534 1.02 46.62 -7.59
C GLU A 534 2.22 45.70 -7.87
N THR A 535 2.23 45.09 -9.06
CA THR A 535 3.34 44.25 -9.49
C THR A 535 4.55 45.12 -9.83
N ILE A 536 5.68 44.83 -9.21
CA ILE A 536 6.95 45.50 -9.44
C ILE A 536 7.73 44.67 -10.46
N SER A 537 8.08 45.25 -11.60
CA SER A 537 8.88 44.61 -12.64
C SER A 537 10.16 45.40 -12.93
N HIS A 538 11.28 44.71 -13.01
CA HIS A 538 12.59 45.24 -13.38
C HIS A 538 13.10 44.55 -14.65
N GLY A 539 13.53 45.36 -15.62
CA GLY A 539 14.05 44.90 -16.91
C GLY A 539 13.34 45.53 -18.11
N PRO A 540 13.87 45.33 -19.32
CA PRO A 540 13.21 45.76 -20.55
C PRO A 540 11.98 44.90 -20.84
N ILE A 541 11.07 45.44 -21.66
CA ILE A 541 9.89 44.71 -22.16
C ILE A 541 10.12 44.41 -23.64
N LEU A 542 10.00 43.13 -24.01
CA LEU A 542 10.09 42.70 -25.40
C LEU A 542 8.76 42.90 -26.12
N ASN A 543 8.85 43.26 -27.40
CA ASN A 543 7.70 43.42 -28.28
C ASN A 543 7.60 42.20 -29.21
N ASP A 544 6.38 41.67 -29.38
CA ASP A 544 6.11 40.53 -30.26
C ASP A 544 5.68 40.95 -31.68
N THR A 545 5.75 42.25 -31.96
CA THR A 545 5.50 42.82 -33.29
C THR A 545 6.80 43.15 -34.02
N GLN A 546 6.73 43.14 -35.35
CA GLN A 546 7.84 43.54 -36.20
C GLN A 546 8.15 45.03 -35.98
N THR A 547 9.43 45.40 -35.86
CA THR A 547 9.82 46.79 -35.55
C THR A 547 9.36 47.80 -36.61
N ARG A 548 9.35 47.38 -37.88
CA ARG A 548 8.78 48.10 -39.02
C ARG A 548 8.52 47.16 -40.19
N LEU A 549 7.80 47.64 -41.21
CA LEU A 549 7.62 46.91 -42.46
C LEU A 549 8.95 46.74 -43.20
N VAL A 550 9.07 45.61 -43.91
CA VAL A 550 10.23 45.30 -44.77
C VAL A 550 10.24 46.23 -45.97
N ARG A 551 11.40 46.80 -46.30
CA ARG A 551 11.56 47.64 -47.49
C ARG A 551 11.67 46.77 -48.75
N THR A 552 10.83 47.08 -49.73
CA THR A 552 10.76 46.38 -51.03
C THR A 552 11.11 47.29 -52.22
N ASN A 553 11.45 48.56 -51.95
CA ASN A 553 11.62 49.61 -52.96
C ASN A 553 13.05 49.77 -53.48
N PHE A 554 13.99 48.91 -53.08
CA PHE A 554 15.38 48.95 -53.56
C PHE A 554 15.46 48.79 -55.08
N LYS A 555 16.33 49.57 -55.72
CA LYS A 555 16.51 49.57 -57.17
C LYS A 555 17.73 48.75 -57.56
N THR A 556 17.64 48.07 -58.70
CA THR A 556 18.77 47.40 -59.32
C THR A 556 19.88 48.41 -59.65
N ARG A 557 21.12 48.05 -59.35
CA ARG A 557 22.32 48.79 -59.77
C ARG A 557 23.12 47.89 -60.71
N ALA A 558 23.25 48.29 -61.98
CA ALA A 558 23.99 47.54 -62.99
C ALA A 558 25.07 48.43 -63.63
N SER A 559 26.14 47.81 -64.12
CA SER A 559 27.09 48.47 -65.00
C SER A 559 26.40 49.05 -66.25
N PRO A 560 26.88 50.16 -66.82
CA PRO A 560 26.27 50.78 -68.01
C PRO A 560 26.16 49.85 -69.23
N SER A 561 27.08 48.90 -69.34
CA SER A 561 27.18 47.84 -70.37
C SER A 561 26.18 46.70 -70.16
N LEU A 562 25.80 46.39 -68.91
CA LEU A 562 24.92 45.27 -68.56
C LEU A 562 23.46 45.70 -68.37
N ARG A 563 22.64 45.52 -69.40
CA ARG A 563 21.20 45.88 -69.39
C ARG A 563 20.31 44.82 -68.71
N VAL A 564 20.56 44.56 -67.44
CA VAL A 564 19.80 43.59 -66.61
C VAL A 564 19.01 44.31 -65.52
N ILE A 565 17.77 43.87 -65.29
CA ILE A 565 16.93 44.31 -64.17
C ILE A 565 16.71 43.12 -63.23
N LEU A 566 17.04 43.30 -61.95
CA LEU A 566 16.77 42.33 -60.89
C LEU A 566 15.52 42.75 -60.13
N LYS A 567 14.52 41.85 -60.04
CA LYS A 567 13.28 42.11 -59.30
C LYS A 567 13.00 40.98 -58.31
N THR A 568 12.66 41.33 -57.06
CA THR A 568 12.19 40.33 -56.09
C THR A 568 10.87 39.70 -56.53
N MET A 569 10.73 38.39 -56.32
CA MET A 569 9.56 37.60 -56.72
C MET A 569 8.76 37.07 -55.51
N THR A 570 9.20 37.40 -54.29
CA THR A 570 8.62 36.92 -53.04
C THR A 570 8.29 38.09 -52.12
N ASP A 571 7.22 37.95 -51.35
CA ASP A 571 6.83 38.86 -50.27
C ASP A 571 6.59 38.04 -48.98
N PRO A 572 7.47 38.12 -47.97
CA PRO A 572 8.64 38.99 -47.86
C PRO A 572 9.80 38.61 -48.82
N PRO A 573 10.71 39.56 -49.14
CA PRO A 573 11.84 39.31 -50.05
C PRO A 573 12.83 38.22 -49.60
N LEU A 574 12.95 38.03 -48.28
CA LEU A 574 13.85 37.04 -47.65
C LEU A 574 13.14 36.31 -46.52
N VAL A 575 13.24 34.98 -46.54
CA VAL A 575 12.78 34.09 -45.47
C VAL A 575 13.99 33.52 -44.73
N ALA A 576 14.06 33.71 -43.42
CA ALA A 576 15.16 33.24 -42.59
C ALA A 576 14.95 31.80 -42.10
N ASN A 577 15.99 30.97 -42.14
CA ASN A 577 16.04 29.60 -41.62
C ASN A 577 14.81 28.72 -41.94
N PRO A 578 14.31 28.65 -43.19
CA PRO A 578 13.10 27.90 -43.50
C PRO A 578 13.27 26.38 -43.35
N ASN A 579 14.45 25.86 -43.73
CA ASN A 579 14.72 24.41 -43.77
C ASN A 579 15.82 23.99 -42.78
N THR A 580 16.64 24.92 -42.30
CA THR A 580 17.82 24.62 -41.47
C THR A 580 18.08 25.81 -40.54
N ALA A 581 18.41 25.53 -39.29
CA ALA A 581 18.78 26.53 -38.29
C ALA A 581 20.15 26.19 -37.69
N GLY A 582 21.10 27.11 -37.82
CA GLY A 582 22.45 26.99 -37.26
C GLY A 582 22.59 27.69 -35.91
N THR A 583 23.70 27.43 -35.21
CA THR A 583 24.13 28.22 -34.04
C THR A 583 25.13 29.30 -34.38
N LYS A 584 25.91 29.12 -35.46
CA LYS A 584 26.96 30.04 -35.93
C LYS A 584 26.53 30.91 -37.11
N PHE A 585 25.51 30.50 -37.84
CA PHE A 585 25.04 31.16 -39.06
C PHE A 585 23.51 31.18 -39.08
N ASP A 586 22.95 32.21 -39.72
CA ASP A 586 21.55 32.21 -40.17
C ASP A 586 21.50 32.11 -41.69
N TYR A 587 20.56 31.31 -42.19
CA TYR A 587 20.31 31.10 -43.61
C TYR A 587 19.19 32.02 -44.07
N PHE A 588 19.34 32.64 -45.23
CA PHE A 588 18.30 33.46 -45.85
C PHE A 588 18.00 32.92 -47.24
N VAL A 589 16.72 32.61 -47.48
CA VAL A 589 16.24 32.12 -48.78
C VAL A 589 15.43 33.21 -49.43
N GLY A 590 15.70 33.45 -50.72
CA GLY A 590 14.98 34.43 -51.52
C GLY A 590 14.85 34.00 -52.97
N LYS A 591 14.00 34.73 -53.70
CA LYS A 591 13.75 34.52 -55.13
C LYS A 591 13.82 35.84 -55.88
N VAL A 592 14.67 35.91 -56.89
CA VAL A 592 14.86 37.09 -57.74
C VAL A 592 14.70 36.70 -59.20
N SER A 593 14.02 37.54 -59.97
CA SER A 593 13.95 37.46 -61.42
C SER A 593 15.06 38.31 -62.05
N VAL A 594 15.86 37.70 -62.91
CA VAL A 594 16.87 38.34 -63.75
C VAL A 594 16.25 38.59 -65.12
N PHE A 595 15.93 39.84 -65.42
CA PHE A 595 15.31 40.24 -66.67
C PHE A 595 16.31 40.90 -67.60
N ASN A 596 16.46 40.36 -68.82
CA ASN A 596 17.25 40.98 -69.87
C ASN A 596 16.43 42.11 -70.53
N ASN A 597 16.83 43.37 -70.30
CA ASN A 597 16.12 44.56 -70.78
C ASN A 597 16.61 45.04 -72.16
N ASN A 598 17.35 44.23 -72.91
CA ASN A 598 17.68 44.51 -74.30
C ASN A 598 16.43 44.56 -75.20
N ALA A 599 16.55 45.22 -76.35
CA ALA A 599 15.42 45.39 -77.27
C ALA A 599 14.94 44.03 -77.82
N PRO A 600 13.62 43.84 -78.03
CA PRO A 600 13.12 42.61 -78.66
C PRO A 600 13.75 42.45 -80.05
N GLY A 601 14.27 41.26 -80.34
CA GLY A 601 14.96 40.95 -81.60
C GLY A 601 16.44 41.36 -81.68
N SER A 602 17.02 41.95 -80.62
CA SER A 602 18.48 42.17 -80.57
C SER A 602 19.24 40.85 -80.49
N LEU A 603 20.44 40.75 -81.06
CA LEU A 603 21.32 39.57 -80.92
C LEU A 603 22.18 39.62 -79.64
N ASN A 604 21.70 40.29 -78.59
CA ASN A 604 22.43 40.54 -77.35
C ASN A 604 21.83 39.73 -76.18
N PRO A 605 22.04 38.40 -76.14
CA PRO A 605 21.73 37.63 -74.96
C PRO A 605 22.68 38.00 -73.82
N VAL A 606 22.24 37.83 -72.58
CA VAL A 606 23.09 38.04 -71.40
C VAL A 606 23.38 36.68 -70.77
N THR A 607 24.65 36.33 -70.66
CA THR A 607 25.10 35.09 -70.00
C THR A 607 25.56 35.38 -68.59
N ILE A 608 24.82 34.90 -67.60
CA ILE A 608 25.14 35.01 -66.19
C ILE A 608 26.21 33.98 -65.84
N SER A 609 27.38 34.41 -65.38
CA SER A 609 28.54 33.58 -65.08
C SER A 609 28.60 33.17 -63.61
N SER A 610 28.24 34.08 -62.70
CA SER A 610 28.29 33.83 -61.26
C SER A 610 27.23 34.62 -60.49
N VAL A 611 26.93 34.14 -59.28
CA VAL A 611 26.05 34.80 -58.32
C VAL A 611 26.74 34.80 -56.95
N ALA A 612 26.94 35.98 -56.39
CA ALA A 612 27.53 36.20 -55.08
C ALA A 612 26.57 37.00 -54.19
N ALA A 613 26.78 36.91 -52.88
CA ALA A 613 26.03 37.69 -51.91
C ALA A 613 26.97 38.37 -50.92
N SER A 614 26.60 39.59 -50.54
CA SER A 614 27.21 40.32 -49.43
C SER A 614 26.11 40.78 -48.49
N TYR A 615 26.43 41.01 -47.23
CA TYR A 615 25.45 41.41 -46.22
C TYR A 615 25.98 42.58 -45.38
N ARG A 616 25.06 43.30 -44.76
CA ARG A 616 25.35 44.23 -43.66
C ARG A 616 24.16 44.32 -42.74
N MET A 617 24.40 44.65 -41.47
CA MET A 617 23.32 45.04 -40.59
C MET A 617 22.99 46.52 -40.81
N VAL A 618 21.73 46.90 -40.65
CA VAL A 618 21.35 48.31 -40.77
C VAL A 618 22.12 49.16 -39.74
N GLY A 619 22.66 50.29 -40.19
CA GLY A 619 23.59 51.14 -39.43
C GLY A 619 25.07 50.80 -39.61
N ASP A 620 25.42 49.63 -40.15
CA ASP A 620 26.82 49.35 -40.53
C ASP A 620 27.14 50.03 -41.87
N PRO A 621 28.32 50.67 -42.01
CA PRO A 621 28.66 51.45 -43.20
C PRO A 621 28.98 50.58 -44.44
N ASP A 622 29.56 49.40 -44.23
CA ASP A 622 30.13 48.57 -45.28
C ASP A 622 29.46 47.19 -45.38
N TYR A 623 29.49 46.62 -46.59
CA TYR A 623 29.04 45.25 -46.85
C TYR A 623 30.19 44.25 -46.64
N ALA A 624 29.94 43.21 -45.84
CA ALA A 624 30.82 42.05 -45.71
C ALA A 624 30.40 40.94 -46.69
N PRO A 625 31.34 40.11 -47.19
CA PRO A 625 30.97 38.94 -47.98
C PRO A 625 30.12 37.98 -47.13
N ALA A 626 29.09 37.39 -47.73
CA ALA A 626 28.40 36.27 -47.09
C ALA A 626 29.32 35.03 -47.09
N GLU A 627 29.16 34.16 -46.10
CA GLU A 627 29.99 32.95 -45.98
C GLU A 627 29.74 32.00 -47.16
N GLU A 628 28.49 31.92 -47.62
CA GLU A 628 28.10 31.08 -48.75
C GLU A 628 26.87 31.64 -49.46
N CYS A 629 26.82 31.48 -50.79
CA CYS A 629 25.66 31.76 -51.63
C CYS A 629 25.42 30.57 -52.57
N LYS A 630 24.29 29.88 -52.42
CA LYS A 630 23.91 28.68 -53.18
C LYS A 630 22.65 28.89 -53.98
N LEU A 631 22.55 28.29 -55.16
CA LEU A 631 21.30 28.20 -55.93
C LEU A 631 20.56 26.90 -55.54
N ILE A 632 19.26 27.01 -55.23
CA ILE A 632 18.49 25.91 -54.61
C ILE A 632 17.86 24.98 -55.66
N ASP A 633 17.61 25.46 -56.87
CA ASP A 633 16.81 24.74 -57.90
C ASP A 633 17.67 23.90 -58.88
N GLY A 634 18.93 23.60 -58.53
CA GLY A 634 19.83 22.84 -59.43
C GLY A 634 20.21 23.58 -60.71
N LEU A 635 20.02 24.90 -60.76
CA LEU A 635 20.46 25.74 -61.87
C LEU A 635 21.99 25.83 -61.86
N GLU A 636 22.64 25.25 -62.87
CA GLU A 636 24.08 25.33 -63.08
C GLU A 636 24.44 26.58 -63.89
N LEU A 637 25.38 27.38 -63.39
CA LEU A 637 25.93 28.54 -64.12
C LEU A 637 27.15 28.10 -64.93
N PRO A 638 27.40 28.68 -66.13
CA PRO A 638 26.73 29.86 -66.69
C PRO A 638 25.38 29.59 -67.37
N VAL A 639 24.47 30.58 -67.33
CA VAL A 639 23.12 30.51 -67.97
C VAL A 639 22.86 31.73 -68.84
N THR A 640 22.35 31.51 -70.05
CA THR A 640 22.06 32.58 -71.01
C THR A 640 20.58 32.98 -70.99
N VAL A 641 20.31 34.27 -70.92
CA VAL A 641 18.96 34.88 -70.92
C VAL A 641 18.79 35.72 -72.18
N ASP A 642 17.88 35.31 -73.05
CA ASP A 642 17.57 36.04 -74.28
C ASP A 642 16.93 37.42 -74.01
N PRO A 643 17.02 38.37 -74.95
CA PRO A 643 16.39 39.68 -74.81
C PRO A 643 14.90 39.59 -74.49
N ARG A 644 14.44 40.42 -73.54
CA ARG A 644 13.06 40.45 -73.04
C ARG A 644 12.57 39.15 -72.37
N GLN A 645 13.47 38.21 -72.08
CA GLN A 645 13.17 37.06 -71.24
C GLN A 645 13.63 37.29 -69.80
N SER A 646 13.10 36.48 -68.90
CA SER A 646 13.44 36.47 -67.48
C SER A 646 13.84 35.10 -67.01
N LEU A 647 14.93 35.03 -66.25
CA LEU A 647 15.34 33.84 -65.51
C LEU A 647 14.95 34.01 -64.04
N SER A 648 14.44 32.95 -63.41
CA SER A 648 14.16 32.94 -61.98
C SER A 648 15.34 32.31 -61.22
N LEU A 649 15.90 33.04 -60.26
CA LEU A 649 16.95 32.56 -59.37
C LEU A 649 16.41 32.36 -57.96
N ASN A 650 16.34 31.12 -57.51
CA ASN A 650 16.13 30.77 -56.11
C ASN A 650 17.50 30.58 -55.44
N PHE A 651 17.77 31.33 -54.38
CA PHE A 651 19.06 31.31 -53.72
C PHE A 651 18.93 31.16 -52.21
N GLN A 652 19.99 30.63 -51.59
CA GLN A 652 20.21 30.59 -50.16
C GLN A 652 21.53 31.28 -49.83
N VAL A 653 21.50 32.24 -48.91
CA VAL A 653 22.69 32.92 -48.39
C VAL A 653 22.92 32.51 -46.95
N MET A 654 24.16 32.18 -46.61
CA MET A 654 24.60 31.91 -45.24
C MET A 654 25.29 33.14 -44.67
N VAL A 655 24.72 33.73 -43.62
CA VAL A 655 25.23 34.93 -42.96
C VAL A 655 25.79 34.56 -41.58
N PRO A 656 27.07 34.87 -41.28
CA PRO A 656 27.66 34.56 -39.99
C PRO A 656 27.08 35.41 -38.87
N ARG A 657 26.91 34.78 -37.71
CA ARG A 657 26.55 35.46 -36.46
C ARG A 657 27.79 36.04 -35.80
N THR A 658 27.60 37.02 -34.92
CA THR A 658 28.69 37.51 -34.07
C THR A 658 29.18 36.41 -33.13
N GLU A 659 30.39 36.55 -32.58
CA GLU A 659 30.91 35.61 -31.58
C GLU A 659 30.04 35.58 -30.32
N GLU A 660 29.50 36.73 -29.90
CA GLU A 660 28.58 36.86 -28.77
C GLU A 660 27.30 36.05 -28.99
N ASP A 661 26.72 36.15 -30.19
CA ASP A 661 25.51 35.42 -30.55
C ASP A 661 25.75 33.92 -30.73
N SER A 662 26.91 33.55 -31.28
CA SER A 662 27.28 32.14 -31.49
C SER A 662 27.48 31.38 -30.18
N LYS A 663 27.96 32.06 -29.13
CA LYS A 663 28.17 31.49 -27.78
C LYS A 663 26.86 31.14 -27.06
N GLN A 664 25.72 31.70 -27.48
CA GLN A 664 24.43 31.38 -26.88
C GLN A 664 23.88 30.03 -27.36
N GLU A 665 24.43 29.45 -28.42
CA GLU A 665 24.03 28.15 -28.98
C GLU A 665 22.54 28.03 -29.37
N ILE A 666 21.86 29.17 -29.56
CA ILE A 666 20.43 29.23 -29.90
C ILE A 666 20.19 28.87 -31.36
N ARG A 667 19.14 28.08 -31.63
CA ARG A 667 18.70 27.71 -32.98
C ARG A 667 17.29 28.23 -33.23
N TRP A 668 17.15 29.16 -34.17
CA TRP A 668 15.86 29.73 -34.54
C TRP A 668 15.41 29.24 -35.92
N PHE A 669 14.33 28.47 -35.95
CA PHE A 669 13.65 28.11 -37.20
C PHE A 669 12.71 29.23 -37.64
N ASN A 670 12.61 29.42 -38.96
CA ASN A 670 11.76 30.43 -39.61
C ASN A 670 12.03 31.89 -39.17
N ARG A 671 13.17 32.14 -38.54
CA ARG A 671 13.59 33.43 -37.93
C ARG A 671 15.11 33.50 -37.94
N ALA A 672 15.67 34.71 -38.03
CA ALA A 672 17.12 34.93 -37.93
C ALA A 672 17.48 35.49 -36.55
N PHE A 673 18.40 34.84 -35.84
CA PHE A 673 18.84 35.28 -34.51
C PHE A 673 19.71 36.55 -34.59
N LEU A 674 20.55 36.67 -35.63
CA LEU A 674 21.37 37.87 -35.86
C LEU A 674 20.53 39.13 -36.13
N ALA A 675 19.32 38.97 -36.68
CA ALA A 675 18.44 40.08 -37.03
C ALA A 675 17.47 40.47 -35.89
N ARG A 676 17.58 39.86 -34.70
CA ARG A 676 16.63 40.06 -33.58
C ARG A 676 16.55 41.51 -33.07
N HIS A 677 17.65 42.25 -33.18
CA HIS A 677 17.75 43.63 -32.68
C HIS A 677 17.67 44.69 -33.78
N ARG A 678 18.17 44.38 -34.99
CA ARG A 678 18.15 45.28 -36.15
C ARG A 678 18.06 44.50 -37.46
N PRO A 679 17.48 45.08 -38.53
CA PRO A 679 17.35 44.39 -39.81
C PRO A 679 18.69 44.07 -40.46
N VAL A 680 18.69 43.04 -41.31
CA VAL A 680 19.83 42.68 -42.17
C VAL A 680 19.49 42.96 -43.62
N ARG A 681 20.46 43.51 -44.36
CA ARG A 681 20.37 43.74 -45.80
C ARG A 681 21.36 42.84 -46.51
N ILE A 682 20.87 42.11 -47.50
CA ILE A 682 21.65 41.21 -48.36
C ILE A 682 21.67 41.81 -49.76
N LYS A 683 22.86 42.15 -50.24
CA LYS A 683 23.10 42.59 -51.61
C LYS A 683 23.48 41.37 -52.44
N LEU A 684 22.56 40.95 -53.30
CA LEU A 684 22.79 39.92 -54.30
C LEU A 684 23.51 40.55 -55.49
N ILE A 685 24.60 39.95 -55.95
CA ILE A 685 25.44 40.41 -57.05
C ILE A 685 25.46 39.30 -58.09
N VAL A 686 25.15 39.66 -59.33
CA VAL A 686 25.13 38.79 -60.49
C VAL A 686 26.16 39.32 -61.47
N GLU A 687 27.08 38.47 -61.90
CA GLU A 687 28.15 38.81 -62.84
C GLU A 687 27.91 38.11 -64.19
N ASP A 688 28.21 38.79 -65.28
CA ASP A 688 28.17 38.20 -66.62
C ASP A 688 29.53 37.59 -67.04
N ILE A 689 29.62 37.06 -68.25
CA ILE A 689 30.87 36.47 -68.76
C ILE A 689 31.97 37.50 -69.07
N GLU A 690 31.61 38.79 -69.19
CA GLU A 690 32.52 39.90 -69.45
C GLU A 690 33.02 40.57 -68.15
N GLY A 691 32.56 40.08 -66.99
CA GLY A 691 32.90 40.60 -65.66
C GLY A 691 32.06 41.80 -65.22
N GLU A 692 31.00 42.15 -65.96
CA GLU A 692 30.09 43.22 -65.61
C GLU A 692 29.08 42.78 -64.57
N GLN A 693 28.76 43.67 -63.62
CA GLN A 693 27.98 43.32 -62.45
C GLN A 693 26.63 44.03 -62.38
N CYS A 694 25.63 43.29 -61.90
CA CYS A 694 24.30 43.77 -61.58
C CYS A 694 23.94 43.35 -60.16
N SER A 695 23.38 44.26 -59.35
CA SER A 695 23.09 43.99 -57.95
C SER A 695 21.73 44.50 -57.49
N LEU A 696 21.17 43.81 -56.50
CA LEU A 696 19.91 44.15 -55.84
C LEU A 696 20.04 43.94 -54.34
N VAL A 697 19.59 44.93 -53.56
CA VAL A 697 19.51 44.83 -52.10
C VAL A 697 18.15 44.28 -51.70
N LEU A 698 18.17 43.28 -50.82
CA LEU A 698 17.00 42.64 -50.23
C LEU A 698 17.11 42.77 -48.71
N GLU A 699 16.00 43.03 -48.04
CA GLU A 699 15.99 43.24 -46.60
C GLU A 699 15.22 42.13 -45.88
N HIS A 700 15.71 41.77 -44.69
CA HIS A 700 14.98 40.97 -43.72
C HIS A 700 14.87 41.75 -42.42
N VAL A 701 13.63 42.05 -42.02
CA VAL A 701 13.30 42.59 -40.69
C VAL A 701 12.73 41.44 -39.87
N ALA A 702 13.35 41.12 -38.74
CA ALA A 702 12.94 40.01 -37.90
C ALA A 702 11.48 40.17 -37.45
N LYS A 703 10.70 39.10 -37.61
CA LYS A 703 9.37 38.96 -37.04
C LYS A 703 9.48 38.11 -35.77
N PRO A 704 9.34 38.69 -34.57
CA PRO A 704 9.38 37.94 -33.33
C PRO A 704 8.36 36.81 -33.29
N TYR A 705 8.65 35.76 -32.54
CA TYR A 705 7.65 34.75 -32.23
C TYR A 705 6.70 35.30 -31.15
N PRO A 706 5.40 34.98 -31.20
CA PRO A 706 4.45 35.44 -30.20
C PRO A 706 4.93 35.12 -28.79
N LEU A 707 5.08 36.15 -27.96
CA LEU A 707 5.43 35.96 -26.55
C LEU A 707 4.23 35.38 -25.80
N LYS A 708 4.50 34.60 -24.76
CA LYS A 708 3.43 34.08 -23.90
C LYS A 708 2.69 35.25 -23.23
N ARG A 709 1.37 35.18 -23.21
CA ARG A 709 0.47 36.20 -22.65
C ARG A 709 -0.39 35.60 -21.54
N LYS A 710 -0.92 36.47 -20.69
CA LYS A 710 -1.93 36.11 -19.68
C LYS A 710 -3.15 35.50 -20.36
N SER A 711 -3.58 34.32 -19.90
CA SER A 711 -4.85 33.72 -20.29
C SER A 711 -6.01 34.40 -19.57
N GLU A 712 -7.21 34.41 -20.16
CA GLU A 712 -8.42 34.95 -19.53
C GLU A 712 -8.76 34.25 -18.20
N LYS A 713 -8.38 32.98 -18.06
CA LYS A 713 -8.60 32.18 -16.85
C LYS A 713 -7.52 32.37 -15.79
N ASP A 714 -6.39 33.01 -16.11
CA ASP A 714 -5.28 33.16 -15.18
C ASP A 714 -5.65 34.17 -14.07
N LEU A 715 -5.52 33.73 -12.82
CA LEU A 715 -5.62 34.63 -11.66
C LEU A 715 -4.45 35.62 -11.64
N GLY A 716 -3.26 35.17 -12.05
CA GLY A 716 -2.04 35.97 -12.11
C GLY A 716 -1.10 35.51 -13.22
N PHE A 717 -0.41 36.47 -13.84
CA PHE A 717 0.62 36.21 -14.85
C PHE A 717 1.80 37.14 -14.58
N PHE A 718 2.91 36.57 -14.14
CA PHE A 718 4.12 37.30 -13.77
C PHE A 718 5.23 36.94 -14.76
N PHE A 719 5.96 37.92 -15.26
CA PHE A 719 7.00 37.68 -16.25
C PHE A 719 8.11 38.72 -16.15
N PHE A 720 9.29 38.35 -16.65
CA PHE A 720 10.31 39.31 -17.07
C PHE A 720 10.84 38.86 -18.44
N ASP A 721 11.21 39.82 -19.27
CA ASP A 721 11.70 39.53 -20.61
C ASP A 721 13.23 39.54 -20.63
N ASN A 722 13.82 38.50 -21.23
CA ASN A 722 15.25 38.38 -21.41
C ASN A 722 15.64 38.80 -22.85
N PRO A 723 16.26 39.98 -23.04
CA PRO A 723 16.58 40.50 -24.36
C PRO A 723 17.71 39.77 -25.07
N LEU A 724 18.55 38.99 -24.35
CA LEU A 724 19.66 38.25 -24.93
C LEU A 724 19.19 37.08 -25.83
N PRO A 725 18.46 36.08 -25.29
CA PRO A 725 17.82 35.04 -26.09
C PRO A 725 16.55 35.52 -26.79
N PHE A 726 16.04 36.71 -26.45
CA PHE A 726 14.77 37.27 -26.92
C PHE A 726 13.56 36.40 -26.51
N GLU A 727 13.50 36.06 -25.22
CA GLU A 727 12.49 35.15 -24.66
C GLU A 727 11.81 35.75 -23.42
N ARG A 728 10.58 35.30 -23.14
CA ARG A 728 9.81 35.71 -21.96
C ARG A 728 9.81 34.58 -20.93
N ASN A 729 10.43 34.84 -19.78
CA ASN A 729 10.31 33.98 -18.62
C ASN A 729 9.05 34.36 -17.87
N CYS A 730 8.15 33.41 -17.64
CA CYS A 730 6.86 33.70 -17.01
C CYS A 730 6.38 32.58 -16.08
N LEU A 731 5.56 32.99 -15.11
CA LEU A 731 4.83 32.13 -14.20
C LEU A 731 3.33 32.41 -14.31
N GLN A 732 2.54 31.35 -14.44
CA GLN A 732 1.09 31.40 -14.41
C GLN A 732 0.55 30.95 -13.06
N VAL A 733 -0.50 31.63 -12.61
CA VAL A 733 -1.32 31.25 -11.47
C VAL A 733 -2.74 31.02 -11.95
N GLU A 734 -3.21 29.78 -11.82
CA GLU A 734 -4.46 29.29 -12.38
C GLU A 734 -5.40 28.84 -11.26
N PRO A 735 -6.73 29.07 -11.38
CA PRO A 735 -7.70 28.48 -10.48
C PRO A 735 -7.82 26.97 -10.74
N VAL A 736 -8.31 26.21 -9.76
CA VAL A 736 -8.56 24.78 -9.91
C VAL A 736 -10.02 24.47 -9.59
N ASP A 737 -10.70 23.76 -10.49
CA ASP A 737 -12.10 23.31 -10.32
C ASP A 737 -12.16 21.99 -9.50
N SER A 738 -11.47 21.96 -8.36
CA SER A 738 -11.45 20.80 -7.47
C SER A 738 -11.99 21.18 -6.10
N LYS A 739 -12.62 20.22 -5.40
CA LYS A 739 -13.06 20.43 -4.01
C LYS A 739 -11.89 20.49 -3.01
N THR A 740 -10.73 19.93 -3.38
CA THR A 740 -9.59 19.77 -2.47
C THR A 740 -8.41 20.69 -2.83
N GLU A 741 -8.35 21.16 -4.06
CA GLU A 741 -7.29 22.04 -4.58
C GLU A 741 -7.86 23.44 -4.80
N VAL A 742 -7.07 24.46 -4.49
CA VAL A 742 -7.53 25.86 -4.48
C VAL A 742 -6.94 26.62 -5.67
N VAL A 743 -5.64 26.46 -5.90
CA VAL A 743 -4.90 27.20 -6.92
C VAL A 743 -3.73 26.38 -7.41
N LYS A 744 -3.29 26.62 -8.64
CA LYS A 744 -2.07 26.06 -9.22
C LYS A 744 -1.08 27.17 -9.52
N ILE A 745 0.10 27.10 -8.93
CA ILE A 745 1.16 28.12 -9.10
C ILE A 745 2.35 27.44 -9.78
N GLY A 746 2.68 27.86 -11.00
CA GLY A 746 3.83 27.32 -11.73
C GLY A 746 3.76 25.81 -11.96
N GLY A 747 2.56 25.24 -12.10
CA GLY A 747 2.37 23.79 -12.22
C GLY A 747 2.03 23.08 -10.91
N ASN A 748 2.28 23.67 -9.74
CA ASN A 748 2.10 23.02 -8.45
C ASN A 748 0.72 23.33 -7.85
N ALA A 749 -0.09 22.29 -7.62
CA ALA A 749 -1.39 22.42 -6.98
C ALA A 749 -1.26 22.66 -5.46
N ILE A 750 -2.03 23.62 -4.96
CA ILE A 750 -2.10 23.99 -3.54
C ILE A 750 -3.45 23.55 -2.98
N THR A 751 -3.41 22.66 -1.98
CA THR A 751 -4.61 22.08 -1.37
C THR A 751 -5.13 22.93 -0.21
N VAL A 752 -6.43 22.79 0.10
CA VAL A 752 -7.08 23.37 1.28
C VAL A 752 -6.28 23.06 2.55
N LYS A 753 -5.95 21.78 2.75
CA LYS A 753 -5.16 21.29 3.89
C LYS A 753 -3.80 21.98 4.00
N ARG A 754 -3.11 22.22 2.87
CA ARG A 754 -1.81 22.91 2.86
C ARG A 754 -1.96 24.36 3.31
N LEU A 755 -3.02 25.06 2.88
CA LEU A 755 -3.31 26.42 3.32
C LEU A 755 -3.66 26.47 4.82
N GLU A 756 -4.45 25.51 5.32
CA GLU A 756 -4.75 25.40 6.76
C GLU A 756 -3.49 25.18 7.60
N LYS A 757 -2.57 24.32 7.16
CA LYS A 757 -1.26 24.14 7.80
C LYS A 757 -0.44 25.43 7.83
N VAL A 758 -0.44 26.18 6.73
CA VAL A 758 0.23 27.48 6.64
C VAL A 758 -0.37 28.48 7.63
N VAL A 759 -1.70 28.56 7.71
CA VAL A 759 -2.39 29.42 8.68
C VAL A 759 -2.04 29.02 10.11
N TYR A 760 -2.07 27.71 10.43
CA TYR A 760 -1.71 27.21 11.73
C TYR A 760 -0.25 27.53 12.10
N GLN A 761 0.68 27.35 11.17
CA GLN A 761 2.08 27.72 11.37
C GLN A 761 2.20 29.22 11.67
N ALA A 762 1.52 30.08 10.91
CA ALA A 762 1.53 31.52 11.13
C ALA A 762 0.94 31.92 12.50
N LEU A 763 -0.14 31.25 12.95
CA LEU A 763 -0.70 31.46 14.28
C LEU A 763 0.25 31.01 15.40
N LYS A 764 1.01 29.93 15.18
CA LYS A 764 1.96 29.39 16.16
C LYS A 764 3.24 30.21 16.26
N THR A 765 3.79 30.66 15.14
CA THR A 765 5.08 31.37 15.09
C THR A 765 4.95 32.90 15.09
N GLY A 766 3.76 33.43 14.78
CA GLY A 766 3.54 34.86 14.53
C GLY A 766 4.04 35.34 13.16
N GLN A 767 4.64 34.47 12.33
CA GLN A 767 5.12 34.84 10.99
C GLN A 767 3.99 34.74 9.97
N THR A 768 3.58 35.88 9.41
CA THR A 768 2.42 35.98 8.51
C THR A 768 2.78 35.89 7.02
N GLU A 769 4.06 36.01 6.66
CA GLU A 769 4.58 35.69 5.33
C GLU A 769 5.25 34.31 5.41
N VAL A 770 4.62 33.29 4.82
CA VAL A 770 5.06 31.89 4.95
C VAL A 770 5.48 31.35 3.59
N ASP A 771 6.71 30.86 3.50
CA ASP A 771 7.23 30.22 2.28
C ASP A 771 6.47 28.93 1.98
N LEU A 772 5.88 28.85 0.79
CA LEU A 772 5.17 27.67 0.34
C LEU A 772 6.12 26.52 -0.02
N LYS A 773 7.42 26.77 -0.24
CA LYS A 773 8.43 25.78 -0.65
C LYS A 773 8.05 25.06 -1.95
N ILE A 774 7.51 25.81 -2.91
CA ILE A 774 7.16 25.33 -4.26
C ILE A 774 8.05 25.93 -5.35
N GLY A 775 8.95 26.84 -4.97
CA GLY A 775 9.84 27.52 -5.91
C GLY A 775 10.75 26.55 -6.64
N GLN A 776 11.12 26.91 -7.88
CA GLN A 776 11.96 26.08 -8.74
C GLN A 776 12.97 26.93 -9.48
N GLU A 777 14.18 26.39 -9.62
CA GLU A 777 15.14 26.84 -10.63
C GLU A 777 14.72 26.29 -12.00
N LYS A 778 14.86 27.11 -13.03
CA LYS A 778 14.51 26.79 -14.43
C LYS A 778 15.72 27.00 -15.32
N ASP A 779 15.70 26.31 -16.46
CA ASP A 779 16.76 26.37 -17.48
C ASP A 779 18.16 26.16 -16.89
N SER A 780 18.26 25.13 -16.04
CA SER A 780 19.49 24.77 -15.33
C SER A 780 20.05 25.89 -14.45
N GLY A 781 19.22 26.79 -13.91
CA GLY A 781 19.62 27.83 -12.96
C GLY A 781 19.80 29.23 -13.56
N GLU A 782 19.34 29.46 -14.79
CA GLU A 782 19.34 30.79 -15.43
C GLU A 782 18.32 31.74 -14.80
N TRP A 783 17.17 31.21 -14.39
CA TRP A 783 16.16 31.95 -13.64
C TRP A 783 15.51 31.06 -12.58
N GLU A 784 14.93 31.70 -11.58
CA GLU A 784 14.24 31.03 -10.49
C GLU A 784 12.95 31.77 -10.13
N TRP A 785 12.06 31.05 -9.47
CA TRP A 785 10.86 31.64 -8.89
C TRP A 785 10.56 31.03 -7.54
N ALA A 786 9.88 31.80 -6.70
CA ALA A 786 9.41 31.38 -5.39
C ALA A 786 8.06 32.03 -5.08
N ALA A 787 7.30 31.41 -4.18
CA ALA A 787 5.99 31.89 -3.78
C ALA A 787 5.79 31.75 -2.27
N TRP A 788 5.20 32.79 -1.68
CA TRP A 788 4.84 32.86 -0.27
C TRP A 788 3.33 33.03 -0.14
N ALA A 789 2.77 32.41 0.88
CA ALA A 789 1.40 32.65 1.31
C ALA A 789 1.38 33.80 2.32
N LEU A 790 0.49 34.76 2.07
CA LEU A 790 0.23 35.87 2.97
C LEU A 790 -0.99 35.54 3.83
N VAL A 791 -0.76 35.43 5.14
CA VAL A 791 -1.75 34.99 6.11
C VAL A 791 -2.31 36.19 6.86
N ASP A 792 -3.64 36.30 6.86
CA ASP A 792 -4.38 37.13 7.80
C ASP A 792 -4.66 36.31 9.05
N ILE A 793 -3.98 36.64 10.15
CA ILE A 793 -4.12 35.97 11.46
C ILE A 793 -5.46 36.27 12.15
N SER A 794 -6.06 37.43 11.88
CA SER A 794 -7.37 37.82 12.42
C SER A 794 -8.47 36.99 11.76
N CYS A 795 -8.43 36.90 10.44
CA CYS A 795 -9.37 36.11 9.63
C CYS A 795 -8.98 34.62 9.53
N ARG A 796 -7.79 34.24 10.01
CA ARG A 796 -7.24 32.86 9.97
C ARG A 796 -7.31 32.25 8.57
N ARG A 797 -6.85 33.00 7.57
CA ARG A 797 -6.83 32.54 6.17
C ARG A 797 -5.64 33.10 5.42
N VAL A 798 -5.21 32.37 4.40
CA VAL A 798 -4.35 32.90 3.34
C VAL A 798 -5.23 33.79 2.47
N TYR A 799 -4.85 35.05 2.34
CA TYR A 799 -5.61 36.01 1.52
C TYR A 799 -5.00 36.24 0.14
N ALA A 800 -3.69 36.04 0.01
CA ALA A 800 -2.98 36.21 -1.24
C ALA A 800 -1.71 35.36 -1.30
N PHE A 801 -1.21 35.19 -2.51
CA PHE A 801 0.09 34.63 -2.80
C PHE A 801 0.99 35.74 -3.35
N LYS A 802 2.16 35.87 -2.74
CA LYS A 802 3.24 36.73 -3.22
C LYS A 802 4.16 35.86 -4.06
N VAL A 803 4.43 36.28 -5.29
CA VAL A 803 5.22 35.54 -6.28
C VAL A 803 6.41 36.37 -6.69
N MET A 804 7.60 35.81 -6.54
CA MET A 804 8.84 36.41 -7.03
C MET A 804 9.41 35.56 -8.15
N LEU A 805 9.85 36.24 -9.20
CA LEU A 805 10.45 35.69 -10.40
C LEU A 805 11.71 36.51 -10.69
N ASN A 806 12.89 35.92 -10.80
CA ASN A 806 14.13 36.68 -11.03
C ASN A 806 15.20 35.82 -11.72
N GLU A 807 16.28 36.47 -12.14
CA GLU A 807 17.46 35.74 -12.62
C GLU A 807 18.01 34.80 -11.53
N GLY A 808 18.47 33.63 -11.95
CA GLY A 808 18.84 32.48 -11.13
C GLY A 808 20.33 32.47 -10.83
N LYS A 809 20.79 31.52 -10.01
CA LYS A 809 22.15 31.53 -9.43
C LYS A 809 23.29 31.55 -10.44
N LYS A 810 23.07 31.11 -11.68
CA LYS A 810 24.09 31.19 -12.75
C LYS A 810 24.38 32.63 -13.21
N VAL A 811 23.43 33.53 -13.02
CA VAL A 811 23.58 34.94 -13.37
C VAL A 811 24.20 35.67 -12.16
N PRO A 812 25.47 36.11 -12.25
CA PRO A 812 26.19 36.68 -11.11
C PRO A 812 25.63 38.05 -10.69
N VAL A 813 25.06 38.80 -11.64
CA VAL A 813 24.52 40.15 -11.44
C VAL A 813 23.04 40.14 -11.82
N LYS A 814 22.17 40.32 -10.84
CA LYS A 814 20.72 40.35 -11.04
C LYS A 814 20.29 41.71 -11.59
N ARG A 815 19.54 41.70 -12.68
CA ARG A 815 19.04 42.86 -13.41
C ARG A 815 17.57 42.70 -13.79
N LEU A 816 17.12 41.46 -13.96
CA LEU A 816 15.77 41.14 -14.39
C LEU A 816 14.99 40.43 -13.27
N GLY A 817 13.75 40.85 -13.07
CA GLY A 817 12.86 40.17 -12.15
C GLY A 817 11.56 40.91 -11.90
N THR A 818 10.61 40.19 -11.34
CA THR A 818 9.24 40.62 -11.11
C THR A 818 8.77 40.10 -9.77
N LEU A 819 8.12 40.96 -8.99
CA LEU A 819 7.43 40.63 -7.75
C LEU A 819 5.99 41.06 -7.87
N GLY A 820 5.08 40.11 -7.75
CA GLY A 820 3.65 40.40 -7.84
C GLY A 820 2.83 39.59 -6.86
N TYR A 821 1.55 39.93 -6.81
CA TYR A 821 0.60 39.40 -5.84
C TYR A 821 -0.64 38.91 -6.56
N VAL A 822 -1.25 37.84 -6.05
CA VAL A 822 -2.50 37.29 -6.57
C VAL A 822 -3.39 36.88 -5.41
N LEU A 823 -4.68 37.21 -5.51
CA LEU A 823 -5.65 36.86 -4.46
C LEU A 823 -5.79 35.35 -4.35
N CYS A 824 -5.87 34.85 -3.12
CA CYS A 824 -6.23 33.47 -2.87
C CYS A 824 -7.74 33.33 -3.09
N PRO A 825 -8.20 32.41 -3.96
CA PRO A 825 -9.61 32.04 -4.05
C PRO A 825 -10.16 31.64 -2.67
N ASP A 826 -11.48 31.70 -2.50
CA ASP A 826 -12.10 31.19 -1.27
C ASP A 826 -11.90 29.68 -1.15
N TYR A 827 -11.65 29.21 0.07
CA TYR A 827 -11.34 27.81 0.34
C TYR A 827 -11.73 27.40 1.76
N GLY A 828 -11.97 26.10 1.93
CA GLY A 828 -12.34 25.49 3.22
C GLY A 828 -13.71 25.96 3.73
N ASP A 829 -14.02 25.59 4.96
CA ASP A 829 -15.27 25.95 5.62
C ASP A 829 -15.15 27.35 6.27
N VAL A 830 -15.65 28.37 5.56
CA VAL A 830 -15.62 29.76 6.02
C VAL A 830 -16.79 30.02 6.97
N VAL A 831 -16.50 30.50 8.18
CA VAL A 831 -17.54 30.90 9.14
C VAL A 831 -18.18 32.20 8.67
N ASN A 832 -19.52 32.23 8.63
CA ASN A 832 -20.34 33.43 8.38
C ASN A 832 -20.26 34.43 9.56
N LYS A 833 -19.06 34.91 9.86
CA LYS A 833 -18.76 35.94 10.83
C LYS A 833 -17.63 36.79 10.28
N THR A 834 -17.88 38.10 10.20
CA THR A 834 -16.90 39.07 9.72
C THR A 834 -15.86 39.41 10.77
N ARG A 835 -14.61 39.64 10.34
CA ARG A 835 -13.49 40.06 11.19
C ARG A 835 -12.66 41.17 10.52
N PRO A 836 -12.00 42.05 11.29
CA PRO A 836 -11.12 43.06 10.72
C PRO A 836 -9.92 42.41 10.02
N ILE A 837 -9.48 43.01 8.91
CA ILE A 837 -8.32 42.54 8.15
C ILE A 837 -7.04 42.82 8.94
N SER A 838 -6.14 41.83 8.96
CA SER A 838 -4.75 42.01 9.38
C SER A 838 -3.83 41.59 8.23
N TYR A 839 -3.30 42.57 7.48
CA TYR A 839 -2.33 42.28 6.42
C TYR A 839 -1.06 41.65 6.97
N ALA A 840 -0.45 40.78 6.17
CA ALA A 840 0.78 40.11 6.54
C ALA A 840 1.95 41.11 6.64
N THR A 841 2.80 40.94 7.64
CA THR A 841 4.11 41.60 7.68
C THR A 841 5.05 40.92 6.69
N GLU A 842 5.39 41.64 5.63
CA GLU A 842 6.26 41.16 4.56
C GLU A 842 7.74 41.44 4.85
N THR A 843 8.56 40.39 4.77
CA THR A 843 10.01 40.45 5.03
C THR A 843 10.81 40.22 3.76
N VAL A 844 10.32 39.40 2.83
CA VAL A 844 10.99 39.06 1.59
C VAL A 844 10.83 40.20 0.57
N LYS A 845 11.91 40.59 -0.09
CA LYS A 845 11.91 41.61 -1.15
C LYS A 845 12.70 41.11 -2.34
N LEU A 846 12.49 41.72 -3.52
CA LEU A 846 13.37 41.46 -4.65
C LEU A 846 14.83 41.70 -4.23
N PRO A 847 15.76 40.85 -4.68
CA PRO A 847 17.17 41.10 -4.44
C PRO A 847 17.57 42.44 -5.09
N PRO A 848 18.64 43.10 -4.60
CA PRO A 848 19.14 44.32 -5.22
C PRO A 848 19.42 44.07 -6.72
N MET A 849 18.74 44.82 -7.58
CA MET A 849 18.87 44.71 -9.03
C MET A 849 19.73 45.85 -9.57
N GLU A 850 20.70 45.53 -10.43
CA GLU A 850 21.40 46.54 -11.22
C GLU A 850 20.56 46.99 -12.43
N PRO A 851 20.70 48.25 -12.88
CA PRO A 851 20.06 48.70 -14.10
C PRO A 851 20.52 47.89 -15.32
N TYR A 852 19.57 47.45 -16.15
CA TYR A 852 19.88 46.80 -17.41
C TYR A 852 20.24 47.87 -18.48
N PRO A 853 21.45 47.85 -19.07
CA PRO A 853 21.82 48.81 -20.11
C PRO A 853 21.08 48.46 -21.42
N VAL A 854 20.10 49.28 -21.79
CA VAL A 854 19.39 49.13 -23.06
C VAL A 854 20.26 49.67 -24.19
N LYS A 855 20.70 48.79 -25.09
CA LYS A 855 21.40 49.19 -26.33
C LYS A 855 20.36 49.65 -27.36
N GLU A 856 20.52 50.86 -27.87
CA GLU A 856 19.71 51.35 -29.00
C GLU A 856 20.31 50.87 -30.32
N TYR A 857 19.46 50.31 -31.19
CA TYR A 857 19.87 49.79 -32.50
C TYR A 857 19.19 50.55 -33.62
N VAL A 858 19.96 50.98 -34.62
CA VAL A 858 19.47 51.67 -35.82
C VAL A 858 18.53 50.74 -36.61
N GLN A 859 17.30 51.19 -36.84
CA GLN A 859 16.26 50.38 -37.51
C GLN A 859 16.18 50.62 -39.03
N ASP A 860 16.60 51.78 -39.54
CA ASP A 860 16.63 52.07 -40.98
C ASP A 860 17.75 53.06 -41.33
N ASP A 861 18.24 53.02 -42.57
CA ASP A 861 19.22 53.94 -43.13
C ASP A 861 19.03 54.13 -44.66
N ASN A 862 19.66 55.17 -45.22
CA ASN A 862 19.50 55.55 -46.63
C ASN A 862 20.69 55.16 -47.53
N LEU A 863 21.62 54.32 -47.05
CA LEU A 863 22.87 54.03 -47.78
C LEU A 863 22.64 53.32 -49.13
N ASP A 864 21.55 52.56 -49.25
CA ASP A 864 21.22 51.78 -50.45
C ASP A 864 20.27 52.50 -51.42
N ASP A 865 19.84 53.73 -51.10
CA ASP A 865 18.85 54.49 -51.87
C ASP A 865 19.43 55.03 -53.18
N PHE A 866 19.39 54.22 -54.22
CA PHE A 866 19.81 54.64 -55.56
C PHE A 866 18.69 55.36 -56.31
N LYS A 867 18.94 56.59 -56.74
CA LYS A 867 18.11 57.32 -57.71
C LYS A 867 18.79 57.25 -59.08
N PRO A 868 18.17 56.65 -60.12
CA PRO A 868 18.75 56.68 -61.46
C PRO A 868 18.87 58.13 -61.96
N PRO A 869 19.93 58.49 -62.70
CA PRO A 869 19.99 59.80 -63.35
C PRO A 869 18.84 59.93 -64.36
N VAL A 870 18.05 61.00 -64.24
CA VAL A 870 16.99 61.35 -65.19
C VAL A 870 17.65 61.68 -66.54
N PRO A 871 17.30 61.02 -67.66
CA PRO A 871 17.88 61.38 -68.96
C PRO A 871 17.48 62.82 -69.34
N PRO A 872 18.38 63.63 -69.92
CA PRO A 872 18.09 65.02 -70.25
C PRO A 872 16.96 65.08 -71.30
N LYS A 873 15.96 65.93 -71.04
CA LYS A 873 14.87 66.21 -72.00
C LYS A 873 15.48 66.70 -73.32
N PRO A 874 14.95 66.27 -74.49
CA PRO A 874 15.38 66.82 -75.77
C PRO A 874 15.04 68.31 -75.84
N ALA A 875 16.00 69.12 -76.29
CA ALA A 875 15.83 70.55 -76.50
C ALA A 875 14.98 70.81 -77.74
N THR A 876 13.85 71.50 -77.58
CA THR A 876 13.15 72.21 -78.68
C THR A 876 13.32 73.72 -78.47
N PRO A 877 13.64 74.48 -79.53
CA PRO A 877 13.93 75.91 -79.41
C PRO A 877 12.61 76.71 -79.31
N VAL A 878 12.62 77.73 -78.46
CA VAL A 878 11.53 78.72 -78.33
C VAL A 878 12.07 80.05 -78.85
N VAL A 879 11.40 80.63 -79.86
CA VAL A 879 11.60 82.03 -80.28
C VAL A 879 10.65 82.90 -79.46
N GLU A 880 11.19 83.95 -78.84
CA GLU A 880 10.50 84.95 -78.01
C GLU A 880 9.87 86.07 -78.85
N VAL A 881 8.65 86.50 -78.51
CA VAL A 881 8.17 87.89 -78.62
C VAL A 881 7.18 88.18 -77.47
N PRO A 882 7.26 89.33 -76.77
CA PRO A 882 6.42 89.67 -75.61
C PRO A 882 5.31 90.71 -75.99
N PRO A 883 4.48 91.23 -75.05
CA PRO A 883 3.05 90.91 -74.94
C PRO A 883 2.12 92.09 -75.28
N VAL A 884 0.81 91.84 -75.48
CA VAL A 884 -0.33 92.49 -74.79
C VAL A 884 -1.65 91.77 -75.16
N SER A 885 -2.37 91.34 -74.12
CA SER A 885 -3.80 91.04 -73.93
C SER A 885 -4.73 90.65 -75.10
N LEU A 886 -5.54 89.62 -74.79
CA LEU A 886 -6.68 88.99 -75.50
C LEU A 886 -6.34 87.87 -76.51
N ALA A 887 -7.02 86.73 -76.24
CA ALA A 887 -7.28 85.55 -77.06
C ALA A 887 -6.21 84.43 -77.16
N SER A 888 -6.70 83.22 -76.84
CA SER A 888 -6.22 81.88 -77.22
C SER A 888 -5.08 81.21 -76.41
N LEU A 889 -5.44 80.01 -75.91
CA LEU A 889 -4.63 78.80 -75.68
C LEU A 889 -3.26 78.89 -75.00
N GLY A 890 -3.18 78.30 -73.79
CA GLY A 890 -1.94 77.91 -73.13
C GLY A 890 -2.14 76.69 -72.23
N ALA A 891 -2.21 75.50 -72.85
CA ALA A 891 -2.05 74.21 -72.18
C ALA A 891 -0.60 73.74 -72.32
N GLY A 892 -0.05 73.12 -71.28
CA GLY A 892 1.30 72.55 -71.33
C GLY A 892 1.64 71.54 -70.23
N ALA A 893 0.65 70.96 -69.54
CA ALA A 893 0.81 69.65 -68.92
C ALA A 893 0.41 68.63 -69.99
N ALA A 894 1.31 67.71 -70.35
CA ALA A 894 0.96 66.55 -71.17
C ALA A 894 0.09 65.60 -70.32
N SER A 895 -1.15 66.00 -70.08
CA SER A 895 -2.22 65.12 -69.66
C SER A 895 -2.56 64.25 -70.86
N ILE A 896 -2.43 62.94 -70.68
CA ILE A 896 -3.11 61.95 -71.52
C ILE A 896 -4.61 62.34 -71.48
N PRO A 897 -5.26 62.66 -72.62
CA PRO A 897 -6.67 63.01 -72.59
C PRO A 897 -7.47 61.76 -72.25
N ILE A 898 -8.03 61.72 -71.04
CA ILE A 898 -9.04 60.74 -70.67
C ILE A 898 -10.27 61.00 -71.57
N PRO A 899 -10.75 60.01 -72.33
CA PRO A 899 -11.93 60.19 -73.17
C PRO A 899 -13.13 60.65 -72.32
N ALA A 900 -13.84 61.69 -72.75
CA ALA A 900 -15.02 62.22 -72.06
C ALA A 900 -16.10 61.15 -71.80
N GLU A 901 -16.10 60.08 -72.59
CA GLU A 901 -16.98 58.92 -72.40
C GLU A 901 -16.66 58.12 -71.13
N LEU A 902 -15.39 58.01 -70.72
CA LEU A 902 -15.00 57.33 -69.49
C LEU A 902 -15.43 58.15 -68.26
N THR A 903 -15.30 59.47 -68.33
CA THR A 903 -15.72 60.40 -67.27
C THR A 903 -17.24 60.37 -67.09
N ASN A 904 -18.00 60.30 -68.19
CA ASN A 904 -19.46 60.17 -68.15
C ASN A 904 -19.91 58.79 -67.64
N ARG A 905 -19.18 57.71 -67.95
CA ARG A 905 -19.47 56.37 -67.41
C ARG A 905 -19.18 56.29 -65.90
N LEU A 906 -18.11 56.91 -65.43
CA LEU A 906 -17.78 56.97 -64.00
C LEU A 906 -18.81 57.78 -63.20
N ALA A 907 -19.23 58.95 -63.72
CA ALA A 907 -20.29 59.75 -63.10
C ALA A 907 -21.66 59.02 -63.08
N SER A 908 -21.95 58.21 -64.11
CA SER A 908 -23.13 57.34 -64.19
C SER A 908 -23.09 56.17 -63.17
N ILE A 909 -21.90 55.59 -62.95
CA ILE A 909 -21.70 54.53 -61.95
C ILE A 909 -21.88 55.09 -60.54
N ASP A 910 -21.32 56.26 -60.24
CA ASP A 910 -21.46 56.91 -58.92
C ASP A 910 -22.92 57.28 -58.63
N THR A 911 -23.65 57.80 -59.63
CA THR A 911 -25.08 58.10 -59.47
C THR A 911 -25.96 56.86 -59.34
N ASN A 912 -25.56 55.72 -59.92
CA ASN A 912 -26.27 54.44 -59.74
C ASN A 912 -25.95 53.80 -58.39
N LEU A 913 -24.70 53.87 -57.92
CA LEU A 913 -24.31 53.38 -56.59
C LEU A 913 -24.98 54.16 -55.46
N ALA A 914 -25.07 55.49 -55.59
CA ALA A 914 -25.83 56.33 -54.66
C ALA A 914 -27.34 55.97 -54.64
N ARG A 915 -27.91 55.61 -55.80
CA ARG A 915 -29.31 55.17 -55.91
C ARG A 915 -29.53 53.80 -55.27
N ILE A 916 -28.58 52.87 -55.41
CA ILE A 916 -28.63 51.53 -54.81
C ILE A 916 -28.51 51.64 -53.29
N ALA A 917 -27.61 52.48 -52.77
CA ALA A 917 -27.48 52.72 -51.33
C ALA A 917 -28.77 53.29 -50.71
N ALA A 918 -29.38 54.30 -51.36
CA ALA A 918 -30.65 54.87 -50.91
C ALA A 918 -31.84 53.90 -50.99
N ALA A 919 -31.82 52.97 -51.96
CA ALA A 919 -32.83 51.91 -52.07
C ALA A 919 -32.66 50.83 -50.99
N LEU A 920 -31.43 50.47 -50.64
CA LEU A 920 -31.10 49.52 -49.59
C LEU A 920 -31.47 50.05 -48.20
N GLU A 921 -31.19 51.33 -47.92
CA GLU A 921 -31.62 51.97 -46.67
C GLU A 921 -33.14 52.01 -46.52
N LYS A 922 -33.88 52.28 -47.62
CA LYS A 922 -35.35 52.19 -47.63
C LYS A 922 -35.87 50.76 -47.45
N LEU A 923 -35.14 49.74 -47.90
CA LEU A 923 -35.52 48.34 -47.76
C LEU A 923 -35.32 47.85 -46.30
N VAL A 924 -34.22 48.26 -45.67
CA VAL A 924 -33.91 47.99 -44.26
C VAL A 924 -34.93 48.65 -43.32
N ALA A 925 -35.44 49.83 -43.68
CA ALA A 925 -36.45 50.53 -42.89
C ALA A 925 -37.87 49.91 -42.93
N VAL A 926 -38.16 48.98 -43.85
CA VAL A 926 -39.51 48.40 -44.06
C VAL A 926 -39.62 46.94 -43.55
N MET A 927 -38.52 46.33 -43.08
CA MET A 927 -38.58 44.97 -42.53
C MET A 927 -39.06 44.95 -41.07
N PRO A 928 -40.17 44.27 -40.73
CA PRO A 928 -40.61 44.09 -39.35
C PRO A 928 -39.73 43.03 -38.64
N GLY A 929 -39.35 43.31 -37.39
CA GLY A 929 -38.59 42.39 -36.57
C GLY A 929 -39.38 41.15 -36.12
N SER A 930 -38.71 39.99 -36.17
CA SER A 930 -39.03 38.77 -35.41
C SER A 930 -37.71 38.00 -35.22
N SER A 931 -37.20 37.91 -33.98
CA SER A 931 -37.44 36.87 -32.98
C SER A 931 -36.31 35.83 -32.94
N ALA A 932 -35.83 35.60 -31.73
CA ALA A 932 -34.85 34.62 -31.28
C ALA A 932 -35.10 33.17 -31.75
N ASN A 933 -34.03 32.42 -32.01
CA ASN A 933 -33.67 31.15 -31.33
C ASN A 933 -32.63 30.33 -32.13
N GLY A 934 -31.67 29.74 -31.42
CA GLY A 934 -31.15 28.40 -31.74
C GLY A 934 -29.70 28.28 -32.22
N HIS A 935 -28.81 27.96 -31.26
CA HIS A 935 -27.66 27.05 -31.31
C HIS A 935 -26.94 26.73 -32.64
N ALA A 936 -25.62 26.96 -32.64
CA ALA A 936 -24.60 25.91 -32.47
C ALA A 936 -23.37 26.49 -31.77
#